data_AF-A0A8C7T0S8-F1
#
_entry.id   AF-A0A8C7T0S8-F1
#
_cell.length_a   1.000
_cell.length_b   1.000
_cell.length_c   1.000
_cell.angle_alpha   90.00
_cell.angle_beta   90.00
_cell.angle_gamma   90.00
#
_symmetry.space_group_name_H-M   'P 1'
#
loop_
_entity.id
_entity.type
_entity.pdbx_description
1 polymer ?
#
loop_
_entity_poly.entity_id
_entity_poly.type
_entity_poly.pdbx_seq_one_letter_code
_entity_poly.pdbx_strand_id
1 'polypeptide(L)'
;MLLLLSCFLQNYYQNKLRLALIGQSLFGQEVYTNLRKQGHKVVGVFTVPDRDGKADPLAVVAEKDGTPVFKFPRWRVKGKPITEVVEAYKAVGGDKKAGFSIFWADDGLDTGPILLQRECSVEPNDTVDSLYNRFLFPEGIKAMVESVQLIADGKATRVPQTEEGASYEGIQKKSNSKPAEAIHNWIRGHDKVPGAWTVIDGQVLCQSNPSGQPLEIEGASQAGVVTKNGLVLYGSDSKALMVKNLQFEDGKMISAAKYFSSGDTARVELTDDEKKIAEEIRDIWKGILSNVAAIEETTDFFKSGAASMDVVRLVEEIKQRCVGLQLQNEDVYMATTFQDFIQMFVRRLRGEDQEEEMVIDYATKDVNNMTVKMPWQCFINGKFEDAENGKTANTINPADGSVSYLDIHSHIHTDIHTYVDRAVAAAKEAFEVGPWGRMNPRDRGTLLYKLADLMEEHQEELATIESIDSGAVYTLALKTHIGMSIQTFRYFAGWCDKIQGKTIPINQARPNRNLTFTKKEPLGVCAIVIPWNYPLMMLAWKSAACLAAGNTLVLKPAQVTPLSALKFAELTVKAGIPKGVINIVPGSGGMVGQRMSDHPDIRKLGFTGSTPIGKQIMKSCALSNLKKVSLELGGKSPLIIFSDCDMDKAVRMGMSSVFFNKGENCIAAGRLFVEESIHDEYIRRVVEEIKKMKVGDPLHRSTDHGPQNHKAHMDKLVSISTVNESYIDIT
;
A
#
# COMPACT_ATOMS: atom_id res chain seq x y z
N MET A 1 11.42 33.65 13.51
CA MET A 1 11.95 32.41 12.90
C MET A 1 10.79 31.45 12.64
N LEU A 2 10.02 31.72 11.59
CA LEU A 2 9.16 30.71 10.97
C LEU A 2 9.97 29.89 9.96
N LEU A 3 9.32 28.93 9.32
CA LEU A 3 9.95 28.00 8.37
C LEU A 3 9.12 27.96 7.09
N LEU A 4 9.68 28.44 5.99
CA LEU A 4 9.07 28.38 4.66
C LEU A 4 10.11 27.83 3.67
N LEU A 5 9.74 26.72 3.00
CA LEU A 5 10.62 26.03 2.07
C LEU A 5 10.11 26.20 0.64
N SER A 6 10.70 27.16 -0.08
CA SER A 6 10.71 27.22 -1.54
C SER A 6 12.06 26.71 -2.05
N CYS A 7 12.07 26.04 -3.22
CA CYS A 7 13.26 25.35 -3.71
C CYS A 7 13.37 25.42 -5.24
N PHE A 8 14.16 26.37 -5.74
CA PHE A 8 14.41 26.57 -7.18
C PHE A 8 15.87 27.00 -7.47
N LEU A 9 16.14 27.52 -8.67
CA LEU A 9 17.37 27.34 -9.45
C LEU A 9 17.90 28.68 -10.02
N GLN A 10 19.20 28.98 -10.28
CA GLN A 10 20.52 28.39 -9.98
C GLN A 10 21.59 29.52 -10.09
N ASN A 11 22.70 29.42 -9.36
CA ASN A 11 24.01 30.06 -9.63
C ASN A 11 24.32 30.49 -11.09
N TYR A 12 24.55 31.80 -11.32
CA TYR A 12 25.60 32.31 -12.22
C TYR A 12 26.02 33.74 -11.83
N TYR A 13 27.33 34.03 -11.85
CA TYR A 13 27.90 35.31 -11.39
C TYR A 13 28.10 36.36 -12.51
N GLN A 14 28.15 37.63 -12.09
CA GLN A 14 28.74 38.81 -12.76
C GLN A 14 28.17 39.36 -14.09
N ASN A 15 27.23 38.74 -14.81
CA ASN A 15 26.79 39.27 -16.12
C ASN A 15 25.39 39.91 -16.16
N LYS A 16 25.32 41.06 -16.83
CA LYS A 16 24.11 41.87 -17.06
C LYS A 16 23.03 41.05 -17.79
N LEU A 17 21.87 40.92 -17.16
CA LEU A 17 20.81 40.00 -17.62
C LEU A 17 20.14 40.45 -18.92
N ARG A 18 19.52 39.48 -19.62
CA ARG A 18 18.72 39.67 -20.83
C ARG A 18 17.24 39.48 -20.49
N LEU A 19 16.49 40.58 -20.38
CA LEU A 19 15.15 40.60 -19.79
C LEU A 19 14.07 40.87 -20.85
N ALA A 20 12.96 40.13 -20.81
CA ALA A 20 11.75 40.45 -21.56
C ALA A 20 10.66 40.87 -20.57
N LEU A 21 10.20 42.13 -20.67
CA LEU A 21 9.26 42.73 -19.72
C LEU A 21 7.84 42.71 -20.27
N ILE A 22 6.86 42.32 -19.44
CA ILE A 22 5.43 42.46 -19.74
C ILE A 22 4.83 43.41 -18.69
N GLY A 23 4.14 44.46 -19.12
CA GLY A 23 3.60 45.48 -18.21
C GLY A 23 2.93 46.63 -18.97
N GLN A 24 2.46 47.64 -18.23
CA GLN A 24 1.88 48.88 -18.77
C GLN A 24 2.00 50.02 -17.74
N SER A 25 1.59 51.23 -18.10
CA SER A 25 1.57 52.47 -17.31
C SER A 25 2.95 53.06 -16.94
N LEU A 26 2.92 54.22 -16.27
CA LEU A 26 4.10 54.90 -15.70
C LEU A 26 4.93 53.99 -14.78
N PHE A 27 4.29 53.08 -14.03
CA PHE A 27 5.00 52.11 -13.19
C PHE A 27 5.89 51.17 -14.02
N GLY A 28 5.36 50.64 -15.13
CA GLY A 28 6.15 49.86 -16.08
C GLY A 28 7.30 50.68 -16.67
N GLN A 29 7.06 51.96 -17.00
CA GLN A 29 8.07 52.88 -17.51
C GLN A 29 9.24 53.06 -16.53
N GLU A 30 8.97 53.26 -15.23
CA GLU A 30 10.01 53.40 -14.21
C GLU A 30 10.79 52.09 -14.01
N VAL A 31 10.12 50.94 -13.99
CA VAL A 31 10.77 49.62 -13.92
C VAL A 31 11.71 49.40 -15.10
N TYR A 32 11.27 49.63 -16.34
CA TYR A 32 12.12 49.57 -17.53
C TYR A 32 13.32 50.51 -17.44
N THR A 33 13.08 51.76 -17.03
CA THR A 33 14.10 52.81 -16.93
C THR A 33 15.17 52.45 -15.89
N ASN A 34 14.77 51.89 -14.74
CA ASN A 34 15.71 51.54 -13.67
C ASN A 34 16.50 50.27 -13.99
N LEU A 35 15.89 49.24 -14.60
CA LEU A 35 16.61 48.06 -15.09
C LEU A 35 17.67 48.44 -16.15
N ARG A 36 17.35 49.36 -17.07
CA ARG A 36 18.30 49.94 -18.03
C ARG A 36 19.43 50.72 -17.34
N LYS A 37 19.11 51.58 -16.35
CA LYS A 37 20.11 52.36 -15.57
C LYS A 37 21.07 51.47 -14.77
N GLN A 38 20.57 50.39 -14.18
CA GLN A 38 21.39 49.37 -13.49
C GLN A 38 22.20 48.50 -14.47
N GLY A 39 21.95 48.64 -15.77
CA GLY A 39 22.75 48.07 -16.86
C GLY A 39 22.23 46.75 -17.43
N HIS A 40 21.02 46.31 -17.05
CA HIS A 40 20.40 45.09 -17.56
C HIS A 40 19.87 45.35 -18.98
N LYS A 41 20.00 44.36 -19.88
CA LYS A 41 19.58 44.49 -21.28
C LYS A 41 18.14 44.02 -21.45
N VAL A 42 17.19 44.97 -21.48
CA VAL A 42 15.82 44.64 -21.88
C VAL A 42 15.78 44.35 -23.38
N VAL A 43 15.50 43.10 -23.74
CA VAL A 43 15.49 42.57 -25.12
C VAL A 43 14.12 42.60 -25.79
N GLY A 44 13.05 42.85 -25.03
CA GLY A 44 11.70 43.06 -25.55
C GLY A 44 10.75 43.59 -24.46
N VAL A 45 9.75 44.36 -24.85
CA VAL A 45 8.71 44.93 -23.98
C VAL A 45 7.33 44.60 -24.56
N PHE A 46 6.42 44.15 -23.70
CA PHE A 46 5.09 43.70 -24.09
C PHE A 46 4.06 44.49 -23.28
N THR A 47 3.23 45.29 -23.96
CA THR A 47 2.21 46.16 -23.32
C THR A 47 0.90 46.15 -24.11
N VAL A 48 -0.11 46.86 -23.62
CA VAL A 48 -1.42 46.99 -24.28
C VAL A 48 -1.34 47.88 -25.53
N PRO A 49 -2.32 47.81 -26.44
CA PRO A 49 -2.44 48.75 -27.55
C PRO A 49 -2.85 50.13 -27.05
N ASP A 50 -2.46 51.13 -27.82
CA ASP A 50 -2.68 52.54 -27.51
C ASP A 50 -4.20 52.86 -27.47
N ARG A 51 -4.63 53.68 -26.50
CA ARG A 51 -6.04 54.11 -26.35
C ARG A 51 -6.19 55.58 -26.68
N ASP A 52 -7.22 55.91 -27.46
CA ASP A 52 -7.62 57.29 -27.77
C ASP A 52 -6.47 58.18 -28.29
N GLY A 53 -5.57 57.58 -29.07
CA GLY A 53 -4.38 58.23 -29.63
C GLY A 53 -3.21 58.44 -28.66
N LYS A 54 -3.32 57.98 -27.40
CA LYS A 54 -2.22 58.00 -26.42
C LYS A 54 -1.59 56.62 -26.27
N ALA A 55 -0.29 56.56 -26.53
CA ALA A 55 0.50 55.36 -26.32
C ALA A 55 0.82 55.11 -24.84
N ASP A 56 0.98 53.83 -24.50
CA ASP A 56 1.31 53.41 -23.14
C ASP A 56 2.69 53.95 -22.69
N PRO A 57 2.85 54.53 -21.48
CA PRO A 57 4.11 55.18 -21.10
C PRO A 57 5.34 54.25 -21.08
N LEU A 58 5.15 52.95 -20.80
CA LEU A 58 6.23 51.96 -20.93
C LEU A 58 6.60 51.74 -22.41
N ALA A 59 5.63 51.61 -23.33
CA ALA A 59 5.93 51.58 -24.76
C ALA A 59 6.71 52.82 -25.21
N VAL A 60 6.26 54.02 -24.83
CA VAL A 60 6.86 55.29 -25.26
C VAL A 60 8.34 55.40 -24.87
N VAL A 61 8.74 54.91 -23.69
CA VAL A 61 10.17 54.88 -23.32
C VAL A 61 10.91 53.71 -23.95
N ALA A 62 10.33 52.51 -24.04
CA ALA A 62 11.00 51.35 -24.64
C ALA A 62 11.24 51.52 -26.15
N GLU A 63 10.29 52.10 -26.88
CA GLU A 63 10.40 52.48 -28.30
C GLU A 63 11.50 53.55 -28.48
N LYS A 64 11.51 54.58 -27.63
CA LYS A 64 12.54 55.64 -27.62
C LYS A 64 13.96 55.12 -27.31
N ASP A 65 14.05 54.08 -26.48
CA ASP A 65 15.31 53.45 -26.06
C ASP A 65 15.78 52.31 -26.99
N GLY A 66 15.01 52.00 -28.05
CA GLY A 66 15.33 51.00 -29.07
C GLY A 66 15.08 49.55 -28.68
N THR A 67 14.32 49.29 -27.61
CA THR A 67 13.86 47.93 -27.27
C THR A 67 12.61 47.59 -28.10
N PRO A 68 12.53 46.42 -28.75
CA PRO A 68 11.33 46.00 -29.48
C PRO A 68 10.08 45.97 -28.58
N VAL A 69 9.01 46.65 -29.01
CA VAL A 69 7.73 46.71 -28.30
C VAL A 69 6.66 45.92 -29.04
N PHE A 70 5.93 45.08 -28.31
CA PHE A 70 4.89 44.20 -28.82
C PHE A 70 3.56 44.51 -28.13
N LYS A 71 2.62 45.13 -28.86
CA LYS A 71 1.35 45.60 -28.31
C LYS A 71 0.22 44.59 -28.56
N PHE A 72 -0.36 44.04 -27.48
CA PHE A 72 -1.42 43.02 -27.58
C PHE A 72 -2.66 43.37 -26.74
N PRO A 73 -3.89 43.35 -27.30
CA PRO A 73 -5.12 43.79 -26.61
C PRO A 73 -5.52 42.91 -25.42
N ARG A 74 -5.01 41.69 -25.36
CA ARG A 74 -5.25 40.70 -24.30
C ARG A 74 -4.18 39.63 -24.38
N TRP A 75 -3.81 39.06 -23.23
CA TRP A 75 -2.72 38.08 -23.10
C TRP A 75 -3.21 36.63 -23.07
N ARG A 76 -4.51 36.43 -22.79
CA ARG A 76 -5.18 35.13 -22.62
C ARG A 76 -6.63 35.21 -23.12
N VAL A 77 -7.23 34.05 -23.44
CA VAL A 77 -8.67 33.89 -23.70
C VAL A 77 -9.15 32.62 -22.98
N LYS A 78 -10.23 32.73 -22.18
CA LYS A 78 -10.77 31.61 -21.36
C LYS A 78 -9.68 30.86 -20.57
N GLY A 79 -8.84 31.60 -19.85
CA GLY A 79 -7.72 31.07 -19.04
C GLY A 79 -6.48 30.61 -19.84
N LYS A 80 -6.68 30.04 -21.03
CA LYS A 80 -5.62 29.57 -21.95
C LYS A 80 -4.87 30.79 -22.56
N PRO A 81 -3.52 30.82 -22.56
CA PRO A 81 -2.76 31.90 -23.20
C PRO A 81 -3.01 32.02 -24.70
N ILE A 82 -2.83 33.22 -25.26
CA ILE A 82 -2.85 33.44 -26.71
C ILE A 82 -1.51 32.96 -27.30
N THR A 83 -1.55 32.18 -28.38
CA THR A 83 -0.37 31.49 -28.92
C THR A 83 0.69 32.46 -29.43
N GLU A 84 0.31 33.44 -30.23
CA GLU A 84 1.20 34.40 -30.88
C GLU A 84 1.96 35.26 -29.84
N VAL A 85 1.27 35.63 -28.76
CA VAL A 85 1.83 36.33 -27.59
C VAL A 85 2.93 35.50 -26.93
N VAL A 86 2.66 34.21 -26.72
CA VAL A 86 3.57 33.28 -26.04
C VAL A 86 4.77 32.91 -26.91
N GLU A 87 4.60 32.83 -28.23
CA GLU A 87 5.69 32.57 -29.17
C GLU A 87 6.63 33.77 -29.29
N ALA A 88 6.10 35.00 -29.40
CA ALA A 88 6.89 36.22 -29.39
C ALA A 88 7.71 36.36 -28.10
N TYR A 89 7.15 36.00 -26.93
CA TYR A 89 7.89 36.00 -25.67
C TYR A 89 8.93 34.87 -25.55
N LYS A 90 8.66 33.68 -26.12
CA LYS A 90 9.54 32.48 -26.00
C LYS A 90 10.85 32.54 -26.79
N ALA A 91 11.14 33.64 -27.49
CA ALA A 91 12.37 33.84 -28.27
C ALA A 91 13.63 34.21 -27.43
N VAL A 92 13.62 34.06 -26.08
CA VAL A 92 14.62 34.71 -25.18
C VAL A 92 15.55 33.82 -24.28
N GLY A 93 15.09 32.79 -23.52
CA GLY A 93 15.93 31.69 -22.89
C GLY A 93 16.27 31.70 -21.35
N GLY A 94 16.59 30.53 -20.70
CA GLY A 94 16.95 30.35 -19.24
C GLY A 94 17.34 28.90 -18.71
N ASP A 95 17.68 28.69 -17.39
CA ASP A 95 18.57 27.59 -16.80
C ASP A 95 18.07 26.63 -15.60
N LYS A 96 18.92 26.05 -14.67
CA LYS A 96 18.82 24.57 -14.25
C LYS A 96 19.01 23.84 -12.83
N LYS A 97 19.76 24.19 -11.75
CA LYS A 97 19.97 23.37 -10.46
C LYS A 97 19.29 23.87 -9.15
N ALA A 98 18.97 23.01 -8.16
CA ALA A 98 18.23 23.36 -6.92
C ALA A 98 19.01 23.54 -5.57
N GLY A 99 18.41 24.27 -4.62
CA GLY A 99 18.91 24.45 -3.24
C GLY A 99 17.93 25.16 -2.27
N PHE A 100 18.39 25.49 -1.05
CA PHE A 100 17.64 26.28 -0.04
C PHE A 100 18.53 27.27 0.73
N SER A 101 17.89 28.21 1.44
CA SER A 101 18.53 29.25 2.28
C SER A 101 17.96 29.29 3.69
N ILE A 102 18.75 29.80 4.64
CA ILE A 102 18.36 30.14 6.01
C ILE A 102 18.66 31.62 6.22
N PHE A 103 17.74 32.34 6.86
CA PHE A 103 17.79 33.78 7.06
C PHE A 103 17.95 34.16 8.54
N TRP A 104 18.53 35.32 8.82
CA TRP A 104 18.41 36.00 10.10
C TRP A 104 16.97 36.47 10.31
N ALA A 105 16.50 36.49 11.56
CA ALA A 105 15.15 36.94 11.86
C ALA A 105 15.06 38.48 11.89
N ASP A 106 14.10 39.01 11.14
CA ASP A 106 13.63 40.39 11.10
C ASP A 106 12.11 40.44 11.31
N ASP A 107 11.47 41.59 11.02
CA ASP A 107 10.02 41.79 11.22
C ASP A 107 9.14 41.14 10.12
N GLY A 108 9.76 40.53 9.11
CA GLY A 108 9.06 39.87 8.00
C GLY A 108 9.16 38.34 8.02
N LEU A 109 8.39 37.73 7.11
CA LEU A 109 8.52 36.32 6.77
C LEU A 109 9.51 36.20 5.61
N ASP A 110 10.67 35.62 5.92
CA ASP A 110 11.75 35.28 4.97
C ASP A 110 12.43 36.47 4.25
N THR A 111 12.43 37.66 4.86
CA THR A 111 13.03 38.90 4.32
C THR A 111 14.41 39.27 4.88
N GLY A 112 14.82 38.66 5.99
CA GLY A 112 16.09 38.97 6.63
C GLY A 112 17.34 38.49 5.86
N PRO A 113 18.53 39.03 6.16
CA PRO A 113 19.78 38.60 5.51
C PRO A 113 20.00 37.08 5.58
N ILE A 114 20.50 36.49 4.49
CA ILE A 114 20.93 35.09 4.43
C ILE A 114 22.06 34.84 5.43
N LEU A 115 21.88 33.79 6.23
CA LEU A 115 22.84 33.27 7.20
C LEU A 115 23.62 32.10 6.61
N LEU A 116 22.92 31.15 5.98
CA LEU A 116 23.49 29.89 5.47
C LEU A 116 22.71 29.36 4.26
N GLN A 117 23.38 28.65 3.34
CA GLN A 117 22.77 28.03 2.15
C GLN A 117 23.30 26.61 1.89
N ARG A 118 22.51 25.79 1.19
CA ARG A 118 22.90 24.45 0.70
C ARG A 118 22.25 24.20 -0.67
N GLU A 119 23.01 23.67 -1.63
CA GLU A 119 22.49 23.22 -2.94
C GLU A 119 22.76 21.74 -3.19
N CYS A 120 21.99 21.10 -4.07
CA CYS A 120 22.22 19.74 -4.54
C CYS A 120 21.97 19.62 -6.06
N SER A 121 22.45 18.52 -6.65
CA SER A 121 22.00 18.14 -7.99
C SER A 121 20.57 17.61 -7.91
N VAL A 122 19.68 18.10 -8.79
CA VAL A 122 18.38 17.48 -9.01
C VAL A 122 18.63 16.18 -9.77
N GLU A 123 18.25 15.05 -9.17
CA GLU A 123 18.46 13.73 -9.76
C GLU A 123 17.30 13.37 -10.73
N PRO A 124 17.50 12.44 -11.69
CA PRO A 124 16.50 12.16 -12.73
C PRO A 124 15.12 11.78 -12.20
N ASN A 125 15.08 11.17 -11.01
CA ASN A 125 13.87 10.68 -10.35
C ASN A 125 13.29 11.66 -9.31
N ASP A 126 13.84 12.89 -9.17
CA ASP A 126 13.34 13.82 -8.16
C ASP A 126 11.96 14.39 -8.49
N THR A 127 11.07 14.29 -7.50
CA THR A 127 9.86 15.11 -7.35
C THR A 127 10.12 16.22 -6.33
N VAL A 128 9.21 17.20 -6.21
CA VAL A 128 9.31 18.23 -5.16
C VAL A 128 9.30 17.59 -3.76
N ASP A 129 8.50 16.53 -3.56
CA ASP A 129 8.43 15.79 -2.29
C ASP A 129 9.69 14.95 -2.03
N SER A 130 10.26 14.25 -3.02
CA SER A 130 11.50 13.49 -2.79
C SER A 130 12.68 14.40 -2.51
N LEU A 131 12.78 15.54 -3.21
CA LEU A 131 13.80 16.55 -2.97
C LEU A 131 13.65 17.14 -1.57
N TYR A 132 12.40 17.42 -1.14
CA TYR A 132 12.08 17.86 0.21
C TYR A 132 12.50 16.84 1.26
N ASN A 133 12.05 15.59 1.14
CA ASN A 133 12.28 14.54 2.13
C ASN A 133 13.74 14.03 2.17
N ARG A 134 14.46 14.02 1.03
CA ARG A 134 15.86 13.52 0.95
C ARG A 134 16.91 14.59 1.22
N PHE A 135 16.62 15.87 0.94
CA PHE A 135 17.58 16.96 1.02
C PHE A 135 17.07 18.13 1.87
N LEU A 136 15.99 18.81 1.47
CA LEU A 136 15.59 20.08 2.08
C LEU A 136 15.25 19.97 3.57
N PHE A 137 14.53 18.92 3.97
CA PHE A 137 14.16 18.66 5.37
C PHE A 137 15.35 18.17 6.22
N PRO A 138 16.10 17.11 5.86
CA PRO A 138 17.22 16.63 6.67
C PRO A 138 18.42 17.59 6.69
N GLU A 139 18.81 18.19 5.57
CA GLU A 139 19.87 19.21 5.56
C GLU A 139 19.38 20.53 6.14
N GLY A 140 18.10 20.89 5.97
CA GLY A 140 17.49 22.04 6.63
C GLY A 140 17.64 21.97 8.15
N ILE A 141 17.30 20.83 8.77
CA ILE A 141 17.47 20.64 10.22
C ILE A 141 18.93 20.80 10.66
N LYS A 142 19.89 20.19 9.94
CA LYS A 142 21.33 20.32 10.23
C LYS A 142 21.79 21.77 10.11
N ALA A 143 21.47 22.40 8.98
CA ALA A 143 21.85 23.77 8.66
C ALA A 143 21.22 24.78 9.64
N MET A 144 20.02 24.53 10.18
CA MET A 144 19.42 25.35 11.24
C MET A 144 20.18 25.24 12.56
N VAL A 145 20.64 24.05 12.95
CA VAL A 145 21.47 23.86 14.16
C VAL A 145 22.85 24.51 13.98
N GLU A 146 23.47 24.33 12.81
CA GLU A 146 24.73 24.98 12.43
C GLU A 146 24.59 26.52 12.44
N SER A 147 23.49 27.04 11.91
CA SER A 147 23.18 28.49 11.90
C SER A 147 23.12 29.07 13.31
N VAL A 148 22.48 28.37 14.25
CA VAL A 148 22.45 28.80 15.66
C VAL A 148 23.84 28.75 16.31
N GLN A 149 24.63 27.71 16.04
CA GLN A 149 25.99 27.63 16.58
C GLN A 149 26.90 28.74 16.02
N LEU A 150 26.78 29.04 14.73
CA LEU A 150 27.50 30.16 14.10
C LEU A 150 27.11 31.50 14.73
N ILE A 151 25.83 31.72 15.09
CA ILE A 151 25.41 32.92 15.84
C ILE A 151 26.07 32.95 17.23
N ALA A 152 25.98 31.84 17.98
CA ALA A 152 26.49 31.75 19.36
C ALA A 152 28.01 31.95 19.45
N ASP A 153 28.75 31.45 18.46
CA ASP A 153 30.21 31.60 18.34
C ASP A 153 30.65 32.98 17.81
N GLY A 154 29.72 33.87 17.45
CA GLY A 154 30.03 35.17 16.84
C GLY A 154 30.55 35.10 15.39
N LYS A 155 30.28 33.99 14.68
CA LYS A 155 30.83 33.67 13.34
C LYS A 155 29.78 33.71 12.21
N ALA A 156 28.49 33.84 12.53
CA ALA A 156 27.42 33.83 11.53
C ALA A 156 27.50 35.04 10.59
N THR A 157 27.58 34.75 9.29
CA THR A 157 27.53 35.73 8.20
C THR A 157 26.15 36.37 8.08
N ARG A 158 26.11 37.65 7.69
CA ARG A 158 24.89 38.40 7.33
C ARG A 158 24.99 38.83 5.88
N VAL A 159 24.62 37.94 4.97
CA VAL A 159 24.65 38.20 3.52
C VAL A 159 23.30 38.80 3.12
N PRO A 160 23.22 40.05 2.60
CA PRO A 160 21.94 40.63 2.21
C PRO A 160 21.22 39.75 1.18
N GLN A 161 19.92 39.55 1.37
CA GLN A 161 19.07 38.84 0.42
C GLN A 161 18.91 39.69 -0.85
N THR A 162 18.94 39.05 -2.02
CA THR A 162 18.82 39.72 -3.33
C THR A 162 17.48 39.41 -3.98
N GLU A 163 16.79 40.43 -4.50
CA GLU A 163 15.38 40.35 -4.94
C GLU A 163 15.13 39.58 -6.26
N GLU A 164 16.18 39.10 -6.94
CA GLU A 164 16.09 38.52 -8.29
C GLU A 164 16.22 36.98 -8.27
N GLY A 165 15.17 36.26 -8.67
CA GLY A 165 15.20 34.79 -8.86
C GLY A 165 14.06 33.98 -8.24
N ALA A 166 13.24 34.58 -7.35
CA ALA A 166 12.11 33.91 -6.72
C ALA A 166 11.10 33.39 -7.77
N SER A 167 10.91 32.07 -7.83
CA SER A 167 10.27 31.40 -8.96
C SER A 167 9.11 30.51 -8.52
N TYR A 168 7.91 30.79 -9.04
CA TYR A 168 6.75 29.90 -8.96
C TYR A 168 6.30 29.50 -10.38
N GLU A 169 6.58 28.24 -10.71
CA GLU A 169 5.93 27.38 -11.72
C GLU A 169 6.14 27.61 -13.24
N GLY A 170 5.98 26.51 -14.00
CA GLY A 170 5.04 26.56 -15.13
C GLY A 170 5.54 26.25 -16.55
N ILE A 171 6.51 25.36 -16.77
CA ILE A 171 6.95 25.02 -18.15
C ILE A 171 5.89 24.22 -18.91
N GLN A 172 5.11 24.87 -19.78
CA GLN A 172 4.30 24.15 -20.78
C GLN A 172 4.24 24.75 -22.20
N LYS A 173 3.94 23.84 -23.14
CA LYS A 173 3.71 24.00 -24.58
C LYS A 173 4.89 24.53 -25.40
N LYS A 174 5.74 23.59 -25.84
CA LYS A 174 6.39 23.52 -27.16
C LYS A 174 6.21 22.08 -27.68
N SER A 175 6.10 21.93 -29.01
CA SER A 175 5.91 20.71 -29.85
C SER A 175 5.97 19.33 -29.18
N ASN A 176 5.05 18.42 -29.55
CA ASN A 176 5.00 17.04 -29.07
C ASN A 176 6.02 16.10 -29.76
N SER A 177 6.64 16.51 -30.87
CA SER A 177 7.77 15.76 -31.44
C SER A 177 9.02 15.91 -30.55
N LYS A 178 9.23 14.91 -29.70
CA LYS A 178 10.30 14.84 -28.69
C LYS A 178 10.74 13.38 -28.48
N PRO A 179 12.02 13.13 -28.14
CA PRO A 179 12.46 11.81 -27.66
C PRO A 179 11.69 11.38 -26.41
N ALA A 180 11.56 10.07 -26.18
CA ALA A 180 10.77 9.51 -25.08
C ALA A 180 11.16 10.10 -23.70
N GLU A 181 12.46 10.28 -23.45
CA GLU A 181 12.97 10.92 -22.22
C GLU A 181 12.41 12.34 -22.00
N ALA A 182 12.26 13.13 -23.06
CA ALA A 182 11.76 14.49 -23.00
C ALA A 182 10.21 14.57 -22.93
N ILE A 183 9.51 13.50 -23.29
CA ILE A 183 8.07 13.32 -23.01
C ILE A 183 7.88 12.91 -21.54
N HIS A 184 8.65 11.94 -21.05
CA HIS A 184 8.63 11.53 -19.64
C HIS A 184 8.94 12.70 -18.69
N ASN A 185 10.00 13.46 -18.97
CA ASN A 185 10.37 14.68 -18.23
C ASN A 185 9.27 15.75 -18.24
N TRP A 186 8.41 15.78 -19.26
CA TRP A 186 7.28 16.71 -19.34
C TRP A 186 6.07 16.23 -18.52
N ILE A 187 5.76 14.93 -18.57
CA ILE A 187 4.67 14.31 -17.77
C ILE A 187 4.96 14.46 -16.28
N ARG A 188 6.13 14.03 -15.80
CA ARG A 188 6.49 14.09 -14.36
C ARG A 188 6.53 15.50 -13.78
N GLY A 189 6.65 16.53 -14.63
CA GLY A 189 6.64 17.93 -14.22
C GLY A 189 5.24 18.51 -13.97
N HIS A 190 4.17 17.74 -14.20
CA HIS A 190 2.77 18.16 -14.03
C HIS A 190 1.91 17.14 -13.26
N ASP A 191 2.50 16.02 -12.85
CA ASP A 191 1.80 14.91 -12.19
C ASP A 191 1.86 15.05 -10.66
N LYS A 192 0.82 14.57 -9.96
CA LYS A 192 0.79 14.47 -8.49
C LYS A 192 1.27 13.12 -7.97
N VAL A 193 1.22 12.05 -8.78
CA VAL A 193 1.72 10.70 -8.40
C VAL A 193 2.28 9.98 -9.65
N PRO A 194 3.61 9.98 -9.87
CA PRO A 194 4.20 9.53 -11.13
C PRO A 194 4.17 8.00 -11.32
N GLY A 195 4.01 7.56 -12.57
CA GLY A 195 4.00 6.14 -12.96
C GLY A 195 5.12 5.72 -13.91
N ALA A 196 5.59 4.48 -13.70
CA ALA A 196 6.32 3.59 -14.62
C ALA A 196 7.79 3.89 -15.03
N TRP A 197 8.69 3.03 -14.53
CA TRP A 197 9.89 2.52 -15.20
C TRP A 197 10.19 1.09 -14.71
N THR A 198 11.01 0.33 -15.44
CA THR A 198 11.71 -0.88 -14.97
C THR A 198 13.07 -0.99 -15.67
N VAL A 199 13.96 -1.85 -15.19
CA VAL A 199 15.36 -1.96 -15.66
C VAL A 199 15.73 -3.42 -15.92
N ILE A 200 16.37 -3.69 -17.06
CA ILE A 200 17.03 -4.96 -17.38
C ILE A 200 18.43 -4.62 -17.93
N ASP A 201 19.45 -5.35 -17.48
CA ASP A 201 20.86 -5.24 -17.92
C ASP A 201 21.43 -3.81 -18.02
N GLY A 202 21.00 -2.94 -17.09
CA GLY A 202 21.45 -1.56 -16.99
C GLY A 202 20.93 -0.61 -18.07
N GLN A 203 20.02 -1.06 -18.94
CA GLN A 203 19.38 -0.21 -19.95
C GLN A 203 17.88 -0.02 -19.69
N VAL A 204 17.37 1.13 -20.11
CA VAL A 204 15.96 1.51 -20.01
C VAL A 204 15.31 1.28 -21.37
N LEU A 205 14.71 0.11 -21.56
CA LEU A 205 14.13 -0.34 -22.82
C LEU A 205 12.82 -1.11 -22.60
N CYS A 206 12.00 -1.18 -23.66
CA CYS A 206 10.82 -2.03 -23.74
C CYS A 206 10.81 -2.77 -25.08
N GLN A 207 10.73 -4.10 -25.02
CA GLN A 207 10.28 -4.97 -26.10
C GLN A 207 9.11 -5.81 -25.56
N SER A 208 8.19 -6.33 -26.36
CA SER A 208 8.05 -6.32 -27.83
C SER A 208 6.69 -5.74 -28.25
N ASN A 209 6.30 -5.85 -29.53
CA ASN A 209 5.08 -5.26 -30.11
C ASN A 209 3.83 -5.49 -29.22
N PRO A 210 3.25 -4.44 -28.58
CA PRO A 210 2.11 -4.61 -27.70
C PRO A 210 0.83 -4.86 -28.49
N SER A 211 0.09 -5.91 -28.14
CA SER A 211 -1.31 -6.06 -28.57
C SER A 211 -2.21 -5.15 -27.75
N GLY A 212 -3.04 -4.38 -28.45
CA GLY A 212 -3.90 -3.35 -27.87
C GLY A 212 -4.61 -2.55 -28.96
N GLN A 213 -5.51 -1.65 -28.58
CA GLN A 213 -6.18 -0.78 -29.54
C GLN A 213 -5.35 0.48 -29.82
N PRO A 214 -5.15 0.87 -31.09
CA PRO A 214 -4.43 2.10 -31.42
C PRO A 214 -5.23 3.34 -31.01
N LEU A 215 -4.53 4.34 -30.48
CA LEU A 215 -5.06 5.65 -30.13
C LEU A 215 -4.27 6.73 -30.86
N GLU A 216 -4.93 7.42 -31.78
CA GLU A 216 -4.36 8.60 -32.43
C GLU A 216 -4.20 9.75 -31.43
N ILE A 217 -3.03 10.40 -31.45
CA ILE A 217 -2.64 11.43 -30.48
C ILE A 217 -2.06 12.61 -31.25
N GLU A 218 -2.66 13.79 -31.09
CA GLU A 218 -2.32 14.97 -31.87
C GLU A 218 -0.85 15.41 -31.67
N GLY A 219 -0.08 15.36 -32.76
CA GLY A 219 1.34 15.70 -32.78
C GLY A 219 2.31 14.60 -32.30
N ALA A 220 1.85 13.36 -32.11
CA ALA A 220 2.73 12.20 -31.97
C ALA A 220 3.24 11.71 -33.34
N SER A 221 4.42 11.06 -33.38
CA SER A 221 5.00 10.51 -34.62
C SER A 221 4.48 9.11 -34.98
N GLN A 222 3.74 8.48 -34.07
CA GLN A 222 3.09 7.18 -34.24
C GLN A 222 1.89 7.14 -33.27
N ALA A 223 0.80 6.48 -33.66
CA ALA A 223 -0.33 6.22 -32.77
C ALA A 223 0.12 5.55 -31.47
N GLY A 224 -0.45 5.97 -30.33
CA GLY A 224 -0.31 5.26 -29.08
C GLY A 224 -1.03 3.91 -29.13
N VAL A 225 -0.76 3.03 -28.17
CA VAL A 225 -1.46 1.73 -28.06
C VAL A 225 -2.02 1.56 -26.65
N VAL A 226 -3.34 1.54 -26.51
CA VAL A 226 -4.02 1.23 -25.25
C VAL A 226 -3.93 -0.28 -25.02
N THR A 227 -3.23 -0.66 -23.95
CA THR A 227 -3.03 -2.04 -23.51
C THR A 227 -3.71 -2.28 -22.17
N LYS A 228 -3.85 -3.55 -21.77
CA LYS A 228 -4.30 -3.93 -20.41
C LYS A 228 -3.47 -3.35 -19.26
N ASN A 229 -2.28 -2.81 -19.54
CA ASN A 229 -1.35 -2.26 -18.55
C ASN A 229 -1.30 -0.71 -18.55
N GLY A 230 -1.94 -0.05 -19.52
CA GLY A 230 -1.89 1.40 -19.73
C GLY A 230 -1.78 1.79 -21.21
N LEU A 231 -1.71 3.10 -21.47
CA LEU A 231 -1.50 3.66 -22.80
C LEU A 231 0.01 3.74 -23.09
N VAL A 232 0.45 3.03 -24.12
CA VAL A 232 1.80 3.15 -24.67
C VAL A 232 1.87 4.38 -25.57
N LEU A 233 2.79 5.29 -25.27
CA LEU A 233 3.21 6.42 -26.11
C LEU A 233 4.55 6.10 -26.77
N TYR A 234 4.79 6.58 -27.99
CA TYR A 234 6.09 6.49 -28.66
C TYR A 234 6.73 7.88 -28.78
N GLY A 235 8.00 7.99 -28.39
CA GLY A 235 8.82 9.16 -28.64
C GLY A 235 9.24 9.27 -30.11
N SER A 236 9.77 10.43 -30.51
CA SER A 236 10.34 10.64 -31.84
C SER A 236 11.63 9.84 -32.10
N ASP A 237 12.14 9.14 -31.09
CA ASP A 237 13.21 8.15 -31.14
C ASP A 237 12.69 6.69 -31.15
N SER A 238 11.40 6.50 -31.44
CA SER A 238 10.66 5.22 -31.48
C SER A 238 10.67 4.40 -30.17
N LYS A 239 11.13 4.98 -29.06
CA LYS A 239 11.07 4.33 -27.74
C LYS A 239 9.69 4.49 -27.11
N ALA A 240 9.24 3.41 -26.46
CA ALA A 240 7.94 3.33 -25.79
C ALA A 240 7.97 3.91 -24.36
N LEU A 241 6.84 4.49 -23.95
CA LEU A 241 6.55 5.00 -22.61
C LEU A 241 5.19 4.45 -22.16
N MET A 242 5.06 3.99 -20.91
CA MET A 242 3.79 3.47 -20.39
C MET A 242 3.10 4.52 -19.50
N VAL A 243 2.01 5.12 -19.98
CA VAL A 243 1.16 6.01 -19.21
C VAL A 243 0.07 5.19 -18.51
N LYS A 244 0.06 5.19 -17.17
CA LYS A 244 -0.90 4.38 -16.38
C LYS A 244 -2.27 5.04 -16.20
N ASN A 245 -2.34 6.37 -16.10
CA ASN A 245 -3.56 7.13 -15.81
C ASN A 245 -3.70 8.32 -16.78
N LEU A 246 -4.92 8.75 -17.03
CA LEU A 246 -5.25 9.89 -17.90
C LEU A 246 -6.19 10.86 -17.16
N GLN A 247 -6.00 12.15 -17.37
CA GLN A 247 -6.90 13.21 -16.90
C GLN A 247 -7.61 13.87 -18.07
N PHE A 248 -8.92 14.07 -17.97
CA PHE A 248 -9.72 14.83 -18.92
C PHE A 248 -9.76 16.34 -18.57
N GLU A 249 -10.22 17.21 -19.48
CA GLU A 249 -10.26 18.67 -19.23
C GLU A 249 -11.22 19.10 -18.09
N ASP A 250 -12.11 18.21 -17.64
CA ASP A 250 -12.96 18.39 -16.45
C ASP A 250 -12.27 18.01 -15.12
N GLY A 251 -11.05 17.45 -15.19
CA GLY A 251 -10.29 16.96 -14.05
C GLY A 251 -10.51 15.48 -13.71
N LYS A 252 -11.45 14.78 -14.37
CA LYS A 252 -11.74 13.35 -14.13
C LYS A 252 -10.51 12.50 -14.45
N MET A 253 -10.08 11.68 -13.50
CA MET A 253 -8.99 10.72 -13.65
C MET A 253 -9.52 9.34 -13.99
N ILE A 254 -8.92 8.66 -14.98
CA ILE A 254 -9.15 7.23 -15.27
C ILE A 254 -7.83 6.48 -15.40
N SER A 255 -7.87 5.15 -15.23
CA SER A 255 -6.79 4.28 -15.72
C SER A 255 -6.74 4.34 -17.25
N ALA A 256 -5.54 4.56 -17.79
CA ALA A 256 -5.30 4.61 -19.24
C ALA A 256 -5.63 3.28 -19.93
N ALA A 257 -5.52 2.16 -19.22
CA ALA A 257 -5.93 0.84 -19.71
C ALA A 257 -7.45 0.74 -19.97
N LYS A 258 -8.25 1.62 -19.34
CA LYS A 258 -9.70 1.71 -19.52
C LYS A 258 -10.14 2.78 -20.53
N TYR A 259 -9.22 3.39 -21.30
CA TYR A 259 -9.57 4.50 -22.21
C TYR A 259 -10.63 4.13 -23.26
N PHE A 260 -10.58 2.91 -23.81
CA PHE A 260 -11.59 2.39 -24.75
C PHE A 260 -12.65 1.50 -24.07
N SER A 261 -12.51 1.22 -22.78
CA SER A 261 -13.63 0.67 -22.00
C SER A 261 -14.65 1.78 -21.85
N SER A 262 -15.86 1.59 -22.38
CA SER A 262 -16.92 2.61 -22.43
C SER A 262 -17.07 3.33 -21.08
N GLY A 263 -16.64 4.59 -21.05
CA GLY A 263 -16.36 5.35 -19.82
C GLY A 263 -17.59 5.82 -19.03
N ASP A 264 -18.73 5.18 -19.24
CA ASP A 264 -20.00 5.41 -18.55
C ASP A 264 -19.95 4.89 -17.10
N THR A 265 -19.15 5.57 -16.30
CA THR A 265 -19.74 6.19 -15.10
C THR A 265 -20.55 7.39 -15.56
N ALA A 266 -21.66 7.11 -16.23
CA ALA A 266 -22.65 8.11 -16.60
C ALA A 266 -23.11 8.84 -15.33
N ARG A 267 -23.55 10.10 -15.48
CA ARG A 267 -24.38 10.70 -14.44
C ARG A 267 -25.64 9.84 -14.37
N VAL A 268 -25.89 9.26 -13.19
CA VAL A 268 -27.05 8.41 -12.99
C VAL A 268 -28.27 9.30 -13.12
N GLU A 269 -29.05 9.11 -14.20
CA GLU A 269 -30.32 9.82 -14.35
C GLU A 269 -31.26 9.36 -13.24
N LEU A 270 -31.59 10.30 -12.36
CA LEU A 270 -32.44 10.04 -11.21
C LEU A 270 -33.86 9.72 -11.68
N THR A 271 -34.44 8.65 -11.16
CA THR A 271 -35.87 8.40 -11.24
C THR A 271 -36.64 9.50 -10.50
N ASP A 272 -37.93 9.66 -10.77
CA ASP A 272 -38.72 10.70 -10.11
C ASP A 272 -38.91 10.46 -8.60
N ASP A 273 -38.63 9.26 -8.09
CA ASP A 273 -38.55 8.97 -6.66
C ASP A 273 -37.16 9.27 -6.08
N GLU A 274 -36.07 8.94 -6.79
CA GLU A 274 -34.71 9.35 -6.39
C GLU A 274 -34.53 10.87 -6.38
N LYS A 275 -35.24 11.62 -7.24
CA LYS A 275 -35.29 13.10 -7.19
C LYS A 275 -35.92 13.60 -5.89
N LYS A 276 -37.00 12.95 -5.41
CA LYS A 276 -37.63 13.31 -4.12
C LYS A 276 -36.68 13.06 -2.96
N ILE A 277 -36.02 11.89 -2.96
CA ILE A 277 -35.01 11.54 -1.94
C ILE A 277 -33.82 12.52 -1.98
N ALA A 278 -33.38 12.94 -3.18
CA ALA A 278 -32.33 13.94 -3.31
C ALA A 278 -32.75 15.30 -2.70
N GLU A 279 -33.98 15.76 -2.92
CA GLU A 279 -34.47 17.00 -2.28
C GLU A 279 -34.70 16.86 -0.77
N GLU A 280 -35.14 15.69 -0.27
CA GLU A 280 -35.18 15.40 1.17
C GLU A 280 -33.77 15.49 1.80
N ILE A 281 -32.76 14.93 1.14
CA ILE A 281 -31.36 15.04 1.54
C ILE A 281 -30.88 16.51 1.45
N ARG A 282 -31.32 17.26 0.44
CA ARG A 282 -31.02 18.71 0.29
C ARG A 282 -31.55 19.51 1.48
N ASP A 283 -32.76 19.21 1.96
CA ASP A 283 -33.32 19.84 3.16
C ASP A 283 -32.63 19.41 4.46
N ILE A 284 -32.13 18.16 4.57
CA ILE A 284 -31.27 17.77 5.71
C ILE A 284 -29.96 18.56 5.69
N TRP A 285 -29.29 18.65 4.53
CA TRP A 285 -28.07 19.46 4.35
C TRP A 285 -28.31 20.93 4.73
N LYS A 286 -29.43 21.51 4.30
CA LYS A 286 -29.84 22.89 4.63
C LYS A 286 -30.18 23.06 6.12
N GLY A 287 -30.78 22.05 6.74
CA GLY A 287 -31.07 22.01 8.18
C GLY A 287 -29.83 21.82 9.07
N ILE A 288 -28.67 21.51 8.47
CA ILE A 288 -27.35 21.47 9.11
C ILE A 288 -26.58 22.76 8.79
N LEU A 289 -26.39 23.05 7.51
CA LEU A 289 -25.66 24.21 6.96
C LEU A 289 -26.53 25.48 6.99
N SER A 290 -27.02 25.83 8.18
CA SER A 290 -27.93 26.96 8.44
C SER A 290 -27.37 28.35 8.05
N ASN A 291 -26.07 28.44 7.77
CA ASN A 291 -25.35 29.60 7.26
C ASN A 291 -25.31 29.69 5.71
N VAL A 292 -25.77 28.66 4.99
CA VAL A 292 -25.80 28.61 3.52
C VAL A 292 -27.20 28.91 3.01
N ALA A 293 -27.33 29.89 2.10
CA ALA A 293 -28.63 30.36 1.63
C ALA A 293 -29.40 29.32 0.78
N ALA A 294 -28.70 28.53 -0.01
CA ALA A 294 -29.24 27.42 -0.80
C ALA A 294 -28.16 26.35 -1.02
N ILE A 295 -28.54 25.06 -0.94
CA ILE A 295 -27.64 23.95 -1.21
C ILE A 295 -27.64 23.67 -2.72
N GLU A 296 -26.72 24.32 -3.44
CA GLU A 296 -26.42 24.03 -4.84
C GLU A 296 -25.66 22.70 -4.97
N GLU A 297 -25.68 22.11 -6.17
CA GLU A 297 -24.95 20.87 -6.52
C GLU A 297 -23.45 20.91 -6.16
N THR A 298 -22.82 22.10 -6.23
CA THR A 298 -21.40 22.30 -5.93
C THR A 298 -21.10 22.60 -4.45
N THR A 299 -22.12 22.64 -3.58
CA THR A 299 -21.96 22.95 -2.15
C THR A 299 -21.10 21.89 -1.49
N ASP A 300 -19.98 22.29 -0.89
CA ASP A 300 -19.11 21.42 -0.12
C ASP A 300 -19.48 21.45 1.36
N PHE A 301 -19.78 20.28 1.95
CA PHE A 301 -20.29 20.14 3.31
C PHE A 301 -19.36 20.76 4.37
N PHE A 302 -18.06 20.49 4.26
CA PHE A 302 -17.07 20.91 5.26
C PHE A 302 -16.59 22.35 5.06
N LYS A 303 -16.40 22.79 3.81
CA LYS A 303 -16.11 24.20 3.51
C LYS A 303 -17.28 25.12 3.89
N SER A 304 -18.50 24.60 3.90
CA SER A 304 -19.69 25.30 4.39
C SER A 304 -19.78 25.38 5.92
N GLY A 305 -18.91 24.66 6.66
CA GLY A 305 -18.78 24.78 8.11
C GLY A 305 -19.30 23.61 8.95
N ALA A 306 -19.73 22.49 8.33
CA ALA A 306 -20.12 21.29 9.07
C ALA A 306 -18.93 20.66 9.82
N ALA A 307 -19.18 20.16 11.03
CA ALA A 307 -18.22 19.43 11.85
C ALA A 307 -18.49 17.92 11.87
N SER A 308 -17.65 17.15 12.57
CA SER A 308 -17.80 15.70 12.68
C SER A 308 -19.09 15.24 13.39
N MET A 309 -19.71 16.09 14.21
CA MET A 309 -21.03 15.84 14.80
C MET A 309 -22.15 15.98 13.75
N ASP A 310 -22.00 16.91 12.81
CA ASP A 310 -22.97 17.15 11.74
C ASP A 310 -22.95 16.02 10.69
N VAL A 311 -21.80 15.37 10.50
CA VAL A 311 -21.69 14.13 9.73
C VAL A 311 -22.56 13.02 10.34
N VAL A 312 -22.46 12.80 11.66
CA VAL A 312 -23.30 11.81 12.36
C VAL A 312 -24.78 12.19 12.26
N ARG A 313 -25.10 13.48 12.44
CA ARG A 313 -26.47 13.98 12.30
C ARG A 313 -27.03 13.75 10.89
N LEU A 314 -26.26 14.05 9.84
CA LEU A 314 -26.64 13.81 8.44
C LEU A 314 -26.92 12.32 8.20
N VAL A 315 -26.02 11.44 8.67
CA VAL A 315 -26.14 9.99 8.51
C VAL A 315 -27.38 9.44 9.21
N GLU A 316 -27.67 9.86 10.44
CA GLU A 316 -28.84 9.37 11.19
C GLU A 316 -30.17 9.99 10.71
N GLU A 317 -30.20 11.28 10.34
CA GLU A 317 -31.41 11.88 9.74
C GLU A 317 -31.75 11.24 8.38
N ILE A 318 -30.74 10.87 7.57
CA ILE A 318 -30.95 10.12 6.32
C ILE A 318 -31.49 8.71 6.63
N LYS A 319 -30.91 7.96 7.57
CA LYS A 319 -31.42 6.63 7.97
C LYS A 319 -32.87 6.68 8.48
N GLN A 320 -33.26 7.76 9.15
CA GLN A 320 -34.60 7.92 9.70
C GLN A 320 -35.65 8.25 8.62
N ARG A 321 -35.30 9.05 7.61
CA ARG A 321 -36.24 9.51 6.56
C ARG A 321 -36.22 8.60 5.32
N CYS A 322 -35.03 8.21 4.87
CA CYS A 322 -34.81 7.48 3.63
C CYS A 322 -34.57 5.98 3.92
N VAL A 323 -35.65 5.21 4.03
CA VAL A 323 -35.58 3.77 4.38
C VAL A 323 -34.96 2.96 3.23
N GLY A 324 -33.95 2.14 3.54
CA GLY A 324 -33.46 1.09 2.63
C GLY A 324 -31.93 0.92 2.55
N LEU A 325 -31.13 1.80 3.16
CA LEU A 325 -29.67 1.78 2.98
C LEU A 325 -28.88 1.91 4.29
N GLN A 326 -27.71 1.28 4.35
CA GLN A 326 -26.69 1.59 5.36
C GLN A 326 -25.72 2.66 4.84
N LEU A 327 -25.75 3.83 5.48
CA LEU A 327 -24.78 4.91 5.28
C LEU A 327 -23.83 4.99 6.49
N GLN A 328 -22.55 5.25 6.23
CA GLN A 328 -21.47 5.40 7.20
C GLN A 328 -20.96 6.84 7.22
N ASN A 329 -20.31 7.24 8.32
CA ASN A 329 -19.72 8.58 8.43
C ASN A 329 -18.64 8.84 7.35
N GLU A 330 -17.88 7.81 7.00
CA GLU A 330 -16.83 7.84 5.97
C GLU A 330 -17.34 8.27 4.59
N ASP A 331 -18.59 7.95 4.26
CA ASP A 331 -19.20 8.27 2.97
C ASP A 331 -19.31 9.79 2.74
N VAL A 332 -19.65 10.53 3.81
CA VAL A 332 -19.74 12.00 3.79
C VAL A 332 -18.36 12.64 3.61
N TYR A 333 -17.30 12.04 4.18
CA TYR A 333 -15.92 12.51 3.99
C TYR A 333 -15.35 12.20 2.60
N MET A 334 -15.87 11.16 1.93
CA MET A 334 -15.44 10.76 0.57
C MET A 334 -16.21 11.50 -0.53
N ALA A 335 -17.47 11.84 -0.29
CA ALA A 335 -18.33 12.58 -1.22
C ALA A 335 -18.71 13.94 -0.64
N THR A 336 -17.75 14.88 -0.61
CA THR A 336 -17.90 16.15 0.14
C THR A 336 -18.80 17.18 -0.53
N THR A 337 -19.08 17.07 -1.83
CA THR A 337 -20.03 17.95 -2.53
C THR A 337 -21.42 17.33 -2.58
N PHE A 338 -22.46 18.17 -2.62
CA PHE A 338 -23.84 17.69 -2.70
C PHE A 338 -24.08 16.78 -3.91
N GLN A 339 -23.56 17.15 -5.09
CA GLN A 339 -23.70 16.35 -6.31
C GLN A 339 -23.02 14.98 -6.19
N ASP A 340 -21.79 14.93 -5.68
CA ASP A 340 -21.05 13.68 -5.48
C ASP A 340 -21.78 12.80 -4.45
N PHE A 341 -22.30 13.40 -3.38
CA PHE A 341 -23.01 12.71 -2.32
C PHE A 341 -24.31 12.06 -2.83
N ILE A 342 -25.12 12.78 -3.62
CA ILE A 342 -26.33 12.21 -4.24
C ILE A 342 -25.98 11.12 -5.25
N GLN A 343 -24.96 11.32 -6.10
CA GLN A 343 -24.57 10.28 -7.08
C GLN A 343 -24.04 9.01 -6.39
N MET A 344 -23.28 9.14 -5.29
CA MET A 344 -22.86 8.00 -4.46
C MET A 344 -24.06 7.33 -3.77
N PHE A 345 -24.93 8.12 -3.13
CA PHE A 345 -26.09 7.61 -2.41
C PHE A 345 -27.05 6.83 -3.33
N VAL A 346 -27.33 7.35 -4.53
CA VAL A 346 -28.23 6.71 -5.49
C VAL A 346 -27.61 5.44 -6.09
N ARG A 347 -26.31 5.43 -6.38
CA ARG A 347 -25.61 4.20 -6.79
C ARG A 347 -25.74 3.10 -5.74
N ARG A 348 -25.58 3.45 -4.45
CA ARG A 348 -25.82 2.53 -3.34
C ARG A 348 -27.27 2.07 -3.25
N LEU A 349 -28.24 2.98 -3.40
CA LEU A 349 -29.66 2.66 -3.37
C LEU A 349 -30.07 1.68 -4.48
N ARG A 350 -29.43 1.78 -5.66
CA ARG A 350 -29.57 0.86 -6.79
C ARG A 350 -28.79 -0.45 -6.67
N GLY A 351 -27.93 -0.58 -5.66
CA GLY A 351 -27.02 -1.71 -5.51
C GLY A 351 -25.80 -1.69 -6.43
N GLU A 352 -25.52 -0.61 -7.15
CA GLU A 352 -24.32 -0.46 -8.01
C GLU A 352 -23.01 -0.45 -7.19
N ASP A 353 -23.11 -0.18 -5.88
CA ASP A 353 -22.01 -0.24 -4.89
C ASP A 353 -22.00 -1.56 -4.09
N GLN A 354 -22.93 -2.49 -4.35
CA GLN A 354 -22.74 -3.88 -3.91
C GLN A 354 -21.58 -4.45 -4.73
N GLU A 355 -20.54 -4.95 -4.06
CA GLU A 355 -19.47 -5.65 -4.79
C GLU A 355 -20.08 -6.82 -5.56
N GLU A 356 -19.68 -7.01 -6.83
CA GLU A 356 -20.06 -8.16 -7.67
C GLU A 356 -20.09 -9.42 -6.80
N GLU A 357 -21.27 -10.05 -6.62
CA GLU A 357 -21.41 -11.20 -5.72
C GLU A 357 -20.36 -12.23 -6.10
N MET A 358 -19.42 -12.47 -5.19
CA MET A 358 -18.15 -13.09 -5.55
C MET A 358 -18.39 -14.55 -5.92
N VAL A 359 -18.47 -14.80 -7.22
CA VAL A 359 -18.52 -16.15 -7.80
C VAL A 359 -17.20 -16.82 -7.47
N ILE A 360 -17.25 -17.73 -6.49
CA ILE A 360 -16.16 -18.63 -6.13
C ILE A 360 -16.56 -20.01 -6.63
N ASP A 361 -15.67 -20.67 -7.35
CA ASP A 361 -15.80 -22.08 -7.64
C ASP A 361 -15.47 -22.89 -6.37
N TYR A 362 -16.44 -23.63 -5.85
CA TYR A 362 -16.27 -24.42 -4.64
C TYR A 362 -16.12 -25.91 -4.95
N ALA A 363 -15.10 -26.52 -4.38
CA ALA A 363 -15.12 -27.95 -4.11
C ALA A 363 -16.14 -28.20 -2.98
N THR A 364 -17.21 -28.93 -3.27
CA THR A 364 -18.24 -29.31 -2.28
C THR A 364 -18.02 -30.72 -1.77
N LYS A 365 -18.26 -30.95 -0.48
CA LYS A 365 -18.20 -32.28 0.14
C LYS A 365 -19.22 -32.39 1.26
N ASP A 366 -20.14 -33.35 1.15
CA ASP A 366 -21.08 -33.68 2.23
C ASP A 366 -20.36 -34.59 3.24
N VAL A 367 -20.04 -34.02 4.41
CA VAL A 367 -19.20 -34.67 5.42
C VAL A 367 -19.45 -34.02 6.78
N ASN A 368 -19.28 -34.78 7.88
CA ASN A 368 -19.46 -34.25 9.24
C ASN A 368 -20.85 -33.59 9.50
N ASN A 369 -21.88 -34.07 8.80
CA ASN A 369 -23.26 -33.55 8.80
C ASN A 369 -23.43 -32.13 8.21
N MET A 370 -22.55 -31.69 7.32
CA MET A 370 -22.68 -30.42 6.58
C MET A 370 -22.17 -30.54 5.13
N THR A 371 -22.64 -29.68 4.24
CA THR A 371 -22.05 -29.48 2.91
C THR A 371 -20.91 -28.48 3.02
N VAL A 372 -19.68 -28.97 3.17
CA VAL A 372 -18.47 -28.13 3.25
C VAL A 372 -18.18 -27.51 1.87
N LYS A 373 -17.91 -26.21 1.83
CA LYS A 373 -17.55 -25.46 0.61
C LYS A 373 -16.10 -24.97 0.68
N MET A 374 -15.24 -25.50 -0.18
CA MET A 374 -13.80 -25.25 -0.16
C MET A 374 -13.34 -24.53 -1.44
N PRO A 375 -12.87 -23.27 -1.36
CA PRO A 375 -12.15 -22.63 -2.46
C PRO A 375 -10.79 -23.30 -2.69
N TRP A 376 -10.38 -23.42 -3.95
CA TRP A 376 -9.19 -24.19 -4.40
C TRP A 376 -8.26 -23.42 -5.36
N GLN A 377 -8.76 -22.32 -5.91
CA GLN A 377 -8.07 -21.34 -6.76
C GLN A 377 -7.05 -20.48 -5.97
N CYS A 378 -6.17 -19.76 -6.67
CA CYS A 378 -5.32 -18.74 -6.05
C CYS A 378 -6.16 -17.54 -5.60
N PHE A 379 -5.84 -16.89 -4.48
CA PHE A 379 -6.54 -15.68 -4.04
C PHE A 379 -5.66 -14.45 -4.22
N ILE A 380 -5.98 -13.59 -5.19
CA ILE A 380 -5.21 -12.40 -5.54
C ILE A 380 -6.14 -11.21 -5.68
N ASN A 381 -5.76 -10.07 -5.09
CA ASN A 381 -6.50 -8.81 -5.19
C ASN A 381 -8.00 -8.89 -4.79
N GLY A 382 -8.34 -9.79 -3.86
CA GLY A 382 -9.73 -10.01 -3.44
C GLY A 382 -10.62 -10.74 -4.44
N LYS A 383 -10.04 -11.46 -5.41
CA LYS A 383 -10.74 -12.45 -6.24
C LYS A 383 -10.02 -13.80 -6.17
N PHE A 384 -10.77 -14.87 -6.42
CA PHE A 384 -10.21 -16.17 -6.71
C PHE A 384 -9.89 -16.27 -8.21
N GLU A 385 -8.78 -16.93 -8.56
CA GLU A 385 -8.25 -17.01 -9.91
C GLU A 385 -7.66 -18.39 -10.23
N ASP A 386 -7.97 -18.89 -11.42
CA ASP A 386 -7.36 -20.09 -11.99
C ASP A 386 -5.85 -19.93 -12.26
N ALA A 387 -5.15 -21.05 -12.38
CA ALA A 387 -3.79 -21.07 -12.90
C ALA A 387 -3.77 -20.99 -14.44
N GLU A 388 -2.90 -20.15 -14.99
CA GLU A 388 -2.55 -20.14 -16.40
C GLU A 388 -2.21 -21.58 -16.86
N ASN A 389 -2.89 -22.03 -17.93
CA ASN A 389 -2.84 -23.38 -18.48
C ASN A 389 -3.46 -24.51 -17.62
N GLY A 390 -4.29 -24.19 -16.62
CA GLY A 390 -5.11 -25.18 -15.89
C GLY A 390 -4.32 -26.20 -15.06
N LYS A 391 -3.05 -25.94 -14.76
CA LYS A 391 -2.17 -26.88 -14.03
C LYS A 391 -2.45 -26.89 -12.53
N THR A 392 -2.47 -28.09 -11.96
CA THR A 392 -2.92 -28.35 -10.59
C THR A 392 -2.04 -29.38 -9.88
N ALA A 393 -2.31 -29.62 -8.60
CA ALA A 393 -1.94 -30.85 -7.90
C ALA A 393 -2.98 -31.16 -6.81
N ASN A 394 -3.05 -32.43 -6.42
CA ASN A 394 -4.03 -32.89 -5.44
C ASN A 394 -3.59 -32.55 -4.00
N THR A 395 -4.54 -32.12 -3.16
CA THR A 395 -4.42 -32.37 -1.71
C THR A 395 -4.91 -33.79 -1.41
N ILE A 396 -4.36 -34.42 -0.38
CA ILE A 396 -4.58 -35.83 -0.03
C ILE A 396 -5.11 -35.90 1.39
N ASN A 397 -6.23 -36.58 1.60
CA ASN A 397 -6.77 -36.86 2.92
C ASN A 397 -5.82 -37.82 3.66
N PRO A 398 -5.20 -37.42 4.79
CA PRO A 398 -4.31 -38.31 5.53
C PRO A 398 -5.04 -39.48 6.23
N ALA A 399 -6.36 -39.44 6.37
CA ALA A 399 -7.12 -40.49 7.04
C ALA A 399 -7.31 -41.76 6.20
N ASP A 400 -7.41 -41.64 4.88
CA ASP A 400 -7.69 -42.75 3.95
C ASP A 400 -6.76 -42.77 2.71
N GLY A 401 -5.92 -41.75 2.51
CA GLY A 401 -5.06 -41.61 1.32
C GLY A 401 -5.82 -41.20 0.05
N SER A 402 -7.12 -40.91 0.14
CA SER A 402 -7.91 -40.40 -0.98
C SER A 402 -7.48 -38.98 -1.35
N VAL A 403 -7.83 -38.57 -2.57
CA VAL A 403 -7.69 -37.17 -3.00
C VAL A 403 -8.74 -36.33 -2.26
N SER A 404 -8.30 -35.45 -1.36
CA SER A 404 -9.19 -34.57 -0.57
C SER A 404 -9.91 -33.57 -1.48
N TYR A 405 -9.19 -33.05 -2.48
CA TYR A 405 -9.74 -32.41 -3.67
C TYR A 405 -8.79 -32.60 -4.85
N LEU A 406 -9.35 -33.00 -5.99
CA LEU A 406 -8.66 -33.02 -7.27
C LEU A 406 -8.61 -31.57 -7.76
N ASP A 407 -7.48 -31.13 -8.30
CA ASP A 407 -7.37 -29.79 -8.92
C ASP A 407 -7.18 -28.54 -8.03
N ILE A 408 -6.47 -28.64 -6.89
CA ILE A 408 -5.90 -27.41 -6.28
C ILE A 408 -4.84 -26.81 -7.20
N HIS A 409 -4.85 -25.48 -7.41
CA HIS A 409 -3.85 -24.77 -8.21
C HIS A 409 -2.47 -24.65 -7.53
N SER A 410 -1.82 -25.79 -7.37
CA SER A 410 -0.39 -25.91 -7.11
C SER A 410 0.38 -25.65 -8.41
N HIS A 411 0.79 -24.40 -8.63
CA HIS A 411 1.53 -23.99 -9.82
C HIS A 411 2.89 -24.72 -9.93
N ILE A 412 2.93 -25.75 -10.78
CA ILE A 412 4.11 -26.58 -11.03
C ILE A 412 4.80 -26.15 -12.33
N HIS A 413 6.02 -25.65 -12.15
CA HIS A 413 7.13 -25.50 -13.12
C HIS A 413 7.22 -24.36 -14.14
N THR A 414 6.21 -23.50 -14.37
CA THR A 414 6.39 -22.31 -15.26
C THR A 414 6.00 -21.00 -14.58
N ASP A 415 4.72 -20.69 -14.47
CA ASP A 415 4.25 -19.30 -14.41
C ASP A 415 4.11 -18.75 -12.98
N ILE A 416 4.50 -19.51 -11.95
CA ILE A 416 4.33 -19.12 -10.53
C ILE A 416 5.05 -17.82 -10.13
N HIS A 417 6.05 -17.40 -10.89
CA HIS A 417 6.64 -16.07 -10.72
C HIS A 417 5.63 -14.95 -11.06
N THR A 418 4.81 -15.11 -12.10
CA THR A 418 3.77 -14.11 -12.45
C THR A 418 2.73 -14.00 -11.33
N TYR A 419 2.32 -15.12 -10.74
CA TYR A 419 1.33 -15.14 -9.64
C TYR A 419 1.85 -14.49 -8.35
N VAL A 420 3.10 -14.78 -7.95
CA VAL A 420 3.70 -14.09 -6.79
C VAL A 420 3.87 -12.60 -7.07
N ASP A 421 4.31 -12.22 -8.26
CA ASP A 421 4.55 -10.82 -8.62
C ASP A 421 3.23 -10.04 -8.72
N ARG A 422 2.16 -10.64 -9.26
CA ARG A 422 0.79 -10.08 -9.28
C ARG A 422 0.25 -9.90 -7.86
N ALA A 423 0.43 -10.89 -6.99
CA ALA A 423 0.01 -10.82 -5.59
C ALA A 423 0.80 -9.77 -4.79
N VAL A 424 2.10 -9.62 -5.04
CA VAL A 424 2.93 -8.57 -4.43
C VAL A 424 2.56 -7.18 -4.97
N ALA A 425 2.25 -7.06 -6.27
CA ALA A 425 1.76 -5.81 -6.85
C ALA A 425 0.42 -5.39 -6.24
N ALA A 426 -0.52 -6.32 -6.07
CA ALA A 426 -1.80 -6.07 -5.38
C ALA A 426 -1.59 -5.67 -3.91
N ALA A 427 -0.70 -6.36 -3.18
CA ALA A 427 -0.33 -6.01 -1.81
C ALA A 427 0.34 -4.64 -1.70
N LYS A 428 1.14 -4.24 -2.71
CA LYS A 428 1.78 -2.93 -2.76
C LYS A 428 0.77 -1.81 -3.03
N GLU A 429 -0.08 -1.98 -4.03
CA GLU A 429 -1.16 -1.03 -4.36
C GLU A 429 -2.08 -0.81 -3.14
N ALA A 430 -2.52 -1.90 -2.50
CA ALA A 430 -3.37 -1.86 -1.31
C ALA A 430 -2.71 -1.19 -0.08
N PHE A 431 -1.37 -1.13 -0.04
CA PHE A 431 -0.60 -0.47 1.02
C PHE A 431 -0.32 1.01 0.72
N GLU A 432 0.18 1.32 -0.48
CA GLU A 432 0.69 2.65 -0.84
C GLU A 432 -0.43 3.61 -1.26
N VAL A 433 -1.48 3.11 -1.95
CA VAL A 433 -2.60 3.93 -2.43
C VAL A 433 -3.98 3.49 -1.93
N GLY A 434 -4.14 2.21 -1.59
CA GLY A 434 -5.39 1.65 -1.08
C GLY A 434 -5.82 2.18 0.29
N PRO A 435 -7.08 1.93 0.70
CA PRO A 435 -7.64 2.46 1.94
C PRO A 435 -6.94 1.89 3.18
N TRP A 436 -6.40 0.68 3.15
CA TRP A 436 -5.82 0.00 4.32
C TRP A 436 -4.63 0.74 4.96
N GLY A 437 -3.77 1.35 4.14
CA GLY A 437 -2.66 2.18 4.59
C GLY A 437 -3.08 3.54 5.15
N ARG A 438 -4.30 3.99 4.84
CA ARG A 438 -4.84 5.34 5.14
C ARG A 438 -5.91 5.34 6.25
N MET A 439 -6.60 4.21 6.41
CA MET A 439 -7.62 3.92 7.43
C MET A 439 -7.09 4.10 8.86
N ASN A 440 -7.92 4.62 9.77
CA ASN A 440 -7.50 4.77 11.16
C ASN A 440 -7.20 3.39 11.79
N PRO A 441 -6.26 3.30 12.74
CA PRO A 441 -5.97 2.03 13.38
C PRO A 441 -7.17 1.40 14.09
N ARG A 442 -8.13 2.20 14.58
CA ARG A 442 -9.36 1.68 15.20
C ARG A 442 -10.23 0.91 14.22
N ASP A 443 -10.48 1.49 13.05
CA ASP A 443 -11.41 0.95 12.07
C ASP A 443 -10.81 -0.30 11.40
N ARG A 444 -9.46 -0.31 11.24
CA ARG A 444 -8.68 -1.51 10.94
C ARG A 444 -8.88 -2.61 12.00
N GLY A 445 -8.96 -2.23 13.29
CA GLY A 445 -9.34 -3.13 14.37
C GLY A 445 -10.76 -3.67 14.20
N THR A 446 -11.74 -2.83 13.87
CA THR A 446 -13.15 -3.24 13.60
C THR A 446 -13.23 -4.31 12.51
N LEU A 447 -12.51 -4.15 11.40
CA LEU A 447 -12.46 -5.16 10.33
C LEU A 447 -11.82 -6.49 10.78
N LEU A 448 -10.81 -6.44 11.64
CA LEU A 448 -10.17 -7.64 12.20
C LEU A 448 -11.02 -8.33 13.28
N TYR A 449 -11.87 -7.60 14.00
CA TYR A 449 -12.92 -8.18 14.84
C TYR A 449 -13.98 -8.89 13.98
N LYS A 450 -14.58 -8.19 13.00
CA LYS A 450 -15.58 -8.77 12.09
C LYS A 450 -15.06 -10.03 11.37
N LEU A 451 -13.79 -10.05 10.98
CA LEU A 451 -13.14 -11.24 10.41
C LEU A 451 -13.08 -12.41 11.43
N ALA A 452 -12.75 -12.14 12.69
CA ALA A 452 -12.73 -13.16 13.72
C ALA A 452 -14.15 -13.68 14.05
N ASP A 453 -15.15 -12.81 13.99
CA ASP A 453 -16.55 -13.17 14.23
C ASP A 453 -17.08 -14.04 13.08
N LEU A 454 -16.78 -13.70 11.82
CA LEU A 454 -17.05 -14.55 10.65
C LEU A 454 -16.31 -15.91 10.72
N MET A 455 -15.10 -15.96 11.29
CA MET A 455 -14.39 -17.22 11.55
C MET A 455 -15.04 -18.04 12.68
N GLU A 456 -15.77 -17.41 13.61
CA GLU A 456 -16.55 -18.08 14.65
C GLU A 456 -17.90 -18.59 14.13
N GLU A 457 -18.55 -17.85 13.22
CA GLU A 457 -19.75 -18.30 12.49
C GLU A 457 -19.50 -19.52 11.60
N HIS A 458 -18.29 -19.65 11.04
CA HIS A 458 -17.90 -20.76 10.16
C HIS A 458 -16.97 -21.78 10.87
N GLN A 459 -16.93 -21.80 12.21
CA GLN A 459 -15.89 -22.54 12.94
C GLN A 459 -15.95 -24.06 12.75
N GLU A 460 -17.15 -24.65 12.64
CA GLU A 460 -17.33 -26.08 12.39
C GLU A 460 -16.95 -26.45 10.95
N GLU A 461 -17.20 -25.58 9.97
CA GLU A 461 -16.78 -25.77 8.58
C GLU A 461 -15.24 -25.72 8.50
N LEU A 462 -14.63 -24.68 9.06
CA LEU A 462 -13.18 -24.53 9.14
C LEU A 462 -12.52 -25.71 9.87
N ALA A 463 -13.09 -26.18 10.99
CA ALA A 463 -12.59 -27.35 11.73
C ALA A 463 -12.71 -28.65 10.92
N THR A 464 -13.77 -28.79 10.11
CA THR A 464 -13.96 -29.94 9.23
C THR A 464 -12.94 -29.94 8.09
N ILE A 465 -12.69 -28.77 7.48
CA ILE A 465 -11.64 -28.58 6.47
C ILE A 465 -10.26 -28.91 7.06
N GLU A 466 -9.91 -28.33 8.21
CA GLU A 466 -8.63 -28.58 8.89
C GLU A 466 -8.46 -30.08 9.22
N SER A 467 -9.54 -30.79 9.55
CA SER A 467 -9.50 -32.25 9.80
C SER A 467 -9.20 -33.06 8.54
N ILE A 468 -9.79 -32.69 7.40
CA ILE A 468 -9.71 -33.41 6.11
C ILE A 468 -8.44 -33.06 5.33
N ASP A 469 -7.92 -31.84 5.48
CA ASP A 469 -6.71 -31.36 4.81
C ASP A 469 -5.44 -31.66 5.64
N SER A 470 -5.53 -31.74 6.98
CA SER A 470 -4.35 -31.89 7.85
C SER A 470 -4.29 -33.10 8.78
N GLY A 471 -5.39 -33.85 8.94
CA GLY A 471 -5.48 -34.98 9.87
C GLY A 471 -5.70 -34.59 11.33
N ALA A 472 -5.92 -33.30 11.61
CA ALA A 472 -6.25 -32.82 12.95
C ALA A 472 -7.58 -33.42 13.44
N VAL A 473 -7.61 -34.01 14.64
CA VAL A 473 -8.85 -34.51 15.25
C VAL A 473 -9.86 -33.36 15.40
N TYR A 474 -11.09 -33.53 14.93
CA TYR A 474 -12.08 -32.46 14.80
C TYR A 474 -12.34 -31.68 16.09
N THR A 475 -12.44 -32.37 17.23
CA THR A 475 -12.65 -31.74 18.54
C THR A 475 -11.45 -30.88 18.98
N LEU A 476 -10.23 -31.29 18.58
CA LEU A 476 -9.00 -30.53 18.76
C LEU A 476 -8.84 -29.40 17.72
N ALA A 477 -9.31 -29.62 16.49
CA ALA A 477 -9.35 -28.62 15.43
C ALA A 477 -10.24 -27.45 15.86
N LEU A 478 -11.50 -27.72 16.17
CA LEU A 478 -12.49 -26.76 16.66
C LEU A 478 -11.96 -25.96 17.86
N LYS A 479 -11.56 -26.65 18.95
CA LYS A 479 -11.10 -25.99 20.18
C LYS A 479 -9.79 -25.23 20.04
N THR A 480 -8.86 -25.69 19.20
CA THR A 480 -7.47 -25.18 19.18
C THR A 480 -7.11 -24.55 17.84
N HIS A 481 -7.18 -25.29 16.74
CA HIS A 481 -6.76 -24.79 15.44
C HIS A 481 -7.63 -23.60 15.01
N ILE A 482 -8.94 -23.68 15.22
CA ILE A 482 -9.90 -22.62 14.87
C ILE A 482 -10.13 -21.67 16.05
N GLY A 483 -10.46 -22.20 17.23
CA GLY A 483 -10.70 -21.40 18.44
C GLY A 483 -9.54 -20.48 18.83
N MET A 484 -8.28 -20.94 18.74
CA MET A 484 -7.13 -20.07 19.00
C MET A 484 -6.87 -19.09 17.84
N SER A 485 -7.26 -19.41 16.61
CA SER A 485 -7.19 -18.48 15.47
C SER A 485 -8.14 -17.30 15.66
N ILE A 486 -9.39 -17.57 16.03
CA ILE A 486 -10.41 -16.55 16.37
C ILE A 486 -9.90 -15.65 17.50
N GLN A 487 -9.41 -16.25 18.60
CA GLN A 487 -8.81 -15.50 19.72
C GLN A 487 -7.61 -14.66 19.28
N THR A 488 -6.78 -15.16 18.36
CA THR A 488 -5.60 -14.44 17.85
C THR A 488 -6.01 -13.20 17.04
N PHE A 489 -7.02 -13.31 16.17
CA PHE A 489 -7.55 -12.14 15.45
C PHE A 489 -8.20 -11.13 16.39
N ARG A 490 -9.07 -11.56 17.33
CA ARG A 490 -9.67 -10.66 18.35
C ARG A 490 -8.61 -9.98 19.22
N TYR A 491 -7.55 -10.69 19.61
CA TYR A 491 -6.44 -10.13 20.38
C TYR A 491 -5.67 -9.04 19.61
N PHE A 492 -5.26 -9.31 18.36
CA PHE A 492 -4.50 -8.33 17.57
C PHE A 492 -5.37 -7.19 17.02
N ALA A 493 -6.67 -7.41 16.75
CA ALA A 493 -7.64 -6.34 16.48
C ALA A 493 -7.66 -5.31 17.62
N GLY A 494 -7.64 -5.80 18.87
CA GLY A 494 -7.52 -4.97 20.07
C GLY A 494 -6.20 -4.19 20.20
N TRP A 495 -5.14 -4.55 19.46
CA TRP A 495 -3.85 -3.87 19.50
C TRP A 495 -3.74 -2.69 18.54
N CYS A 496 -4.56 -2.60 17.48
CA CYS A 496 -4.36 -1.64 16.40
C CYS A 496 -4.24 -0.18 16.88
N ASP A 497 -5.16 0.29 17.74
CA ASP A 497 -5.12 1.65 18.32
C ASP A 497 -4.27 1.78 19.60
N LYS A 498 -3.52 0.73 19.97
CA LYS A 498 -2.65 0.66 21.16
C LYS A 498 -1.16 0.50 20.83
N ILE A 499 -0.80 0.46 19.55
CA ILE A 499 0.59 0.48 19.07
C ILE A 499 1.16 1.89 19.24
N GLN A 500 1.75 2.15 20.42
CA GLN A 500 2.26 3.48 20.80
C GLN A 500 3.75 3.68 20.50
N GLY A 501 4.10 4.95 20.24
CA GLY A 501 5.47 5.47 20.24
C GLY A 501 6.03 5.72 21.64
N LYS A 502 7.04 6.59 21.73
CA LYS A 502 7.61 7.11 22.97
C LYS A 502 8.04 8.57 22.74
N THR A 503 7.92 9.43 23.74
CA THR A 503 8.75 10.63 23.86
C THR A 503 10.07 10.27 24.55
N ILE A 504 11.16 10.95 24.20
CA ILE A 504 12.51 10.65 24.71
C ILE A 504 13.14 11.95 25.24
N PRO A 505 13.52 12.02 26.54
CA PRO A 505 14.17 13.17 27.13
C PRO A 505 15.66 13.19 26.78
N ILE A 506 15.99 13.56 25.54
CA ILE A 506 17.40 13.74 25.12
C ILE A 506 18.01 14.99 25.78
N ASN A 507 19.33 15.02 25.86
CA ASN A 507 20.09 16.21 26.27
C ASN A 507 19.65 17.42 25.45
N GLN A 508 19.32 18.51 26.12
CA GLN A 508 18.83 19.73 25.50
C GLN A 508 20.00 20.55 24.95
N ALA A 509 19.92 20.99 23.70
CA ALA A 509 20.88 21.88 23.05
C ALA A 509 20.72 23.33 23.57
N ARG A 510 21.07 23.54 24.85
CA ARG A 510 20.88 24.81 25.56
C ARG A 510 21.59 25.97 24.82
N PRO A 511 20.97 27.17 24.71
CA PRO A 511 19.76 27.62 25.41
C PRO A 511 18.44 27.05 24.88
N ASN A 512 18.43 26.44 23.70
CA ASN A 512 17.22 25.86 23.07
C ASN A 512 16.68 24.64 23.83
N ARG A 513 15.56 24.11 23.31
CA ARG A 513 14.92 22.86 23.74
C ARG A 513 14.83 21.90 22.58
N ASN A 514 14.79 20.60 22.87
CA ASN A 514 14.61 19.53 21.90
C ASN A 514 13.44 18.64 22.32
N LEU A 515 12.49 18.45 21.40
CA LEU A 515 11.49 17.39 21.48
C LEU A 515 11.97 16.22 20.62
N THR A 516 12.00 15.02 21.19
CA THR A 516 12.26 13.77 20.46
C THR A 516 11.12 12.80 20.75
N PHE A 517 10.61 12.19 19.69
CA PHE A 517 9.61 11.13 19.78
C PHE A 517 9.86 10.07 18.71
N THR A 518 9.30 8.87 18.90
CA THR A 518 9.32 7.80 17.91
C THR A 518 7.89 7.54 17.41
N LYS A 519 7.71 7.37 16.11
CA LYS A 519 6.49 6.78 15.54
C LYS A 519 6.63 5.25 15.45
N LYS A 520 5.50 4.57 15.28
CA LYS A 520 5.42 3.14 14.94
C LYS A 520 4.69 3.04 13.61
N GLU A 521 5.42 2.69 12.57
CA GLU A 521 4.94 2.70 11.20
C GLU A 521 4.99 1.26 10.63
N PRO A 522 4.10 0.90 9.68
CA PRO A 522 4.14 -0.40 9.04
C PRO A 522 5.46 -0.61 8.26
N LEU A 523 5.76 -1.86 7.94
CA LEU A 523 6.90 -2.23 7.09
C LEU A 523 6.54 -2.23 5.59
N GLY A 524 5.26 -2.18 5.24
CA GLY A 524 4.76 -2.38 3.88
C GLY A 524 4.50 -3.85 3.57
N VAL A 525 4.71 -4.26 2.32
CA VAL A 525 4.38 -5.63 1.88
C VAL A 525 5.18 -6.69 2.64
N CYS A 526 4.46 -7.62 3.26
CA CYS A 526 5.02 -8.72 4.02
C CYS A 526 4.75 -10.08 3.33
N ALA A 527 5.75 -10.94 3.25
CA ALA A 527 5.56 -12.35 2.89
C ALA A 527 5.40 -13.21 4.15
N ILE A 528 4.45 -14.14 4.12
CA ILE A 528 4.20 -15.10 5.19
C ILE A 528 4.27 -16.51 4.63
N VAL A 529 5.14 -17.35 5.20
CA VAL A 529 5.30 -18.77 4.82
C VAL A 529 5.05 -19.63 6.06
N ILE A 530 4.03 -20.49 5.99
CA ILE A 530 3.55 -21.30 7.11
C ILE A 530 3.79 -22.81 6.90
N PRO A 531 3.93 -23.59 7.99
CA PRO A 531 4.01 -25.05 7.95
C PRO A 531 2.61 -25.68 7.84
N TRP A 532 2.59 -27.01 7.76
CA TRP A 532 1.39 -27.83 7.59
C TRP A 532 0.77 -28.37 8.88
N ASN A 533 1.42 -28.19 10.03
CA ASN A 533 1.04 -28.91 11.25
C ASN A 533 -0.11 -28.28 12.05
N TYR A 534 -0.34 -26.97 11.92
CA TYR A 534 -1.58 -26.29 12.34
C TYR A 534 -1.90 -25.19 11.30
N PRO A 535 -2.43 -25.54 10.12
CA PRO A 535 -2.48 -24.64 8.97
C PRO A 535 -3.14 -23.28 9.25
N LEU A 536 -4.37 -23.25 9.77
CA LEU A 536 -5.06 -21.99 10.04
C LEU A 536 -4.46 -21.26 11.27
N MET A 537 -4.02 -22.00 12.28
CA MET A 537 -3.45 -21.40 13.49
C MET A 537 -2.12 -20.68 13.21
N MET A 538 -1.25 -21.28 12.38
CA MET A 538 0.01 -20.66 11.97
C MET A 538 -0.21 -19.49 10.99
N LEU A 539 -1.28 -19.53 10.19
CA LEU A 539 -1.78 -18.39 9.44
C LEU A 539 -2.17 -17.25 10.40
N ALA A 540 -3.07 -17.51 11.35
CA ALA A 540 -3.61 -16.51 12.26
C ALA A 540 -2.50 -15.83 13.10
N TRP A 541 -1.59 -16.62 13.70
CA TRP A 541 -0.47 -16.13 14.51
C TRP A 541 0.43 -15.13 13.76
N LYS A 542 0.61 -15.29 12.45
CA LYS A 542 1.44 -14.39 11.63
C LYS A 542 0.61 -13.26 11.01
N SER A 543 -0.53 -13.59 10.42
CA SER A 543 -1.36 -12.66 9.66
C SER A 543 -2.04 -11.63 10.55
N ALA A 544 -2.62 -12.02 11.70
CA ALA A 544 -3.33 -11.07 12.56
C ALA A 544 -2.41 -9.96 13.10
N ALA A 545 -1.22 -10.32 13.57
CA ALA A 545 -0.21 -9.36 14.02
C ALA A 545 0.32 -8.47 12.87
N CYS A 546 0.50 -9.05 11.68
CA CYS A 546 0.93 -8.34 10.48
C CYS A 546 -0.10 -7.30 10.04
N LEU A 547 -1.38 -7.70 9.97
CA LEU A 547 -2.52 -6.87 9.59
C LEU A 547 -2.78 -5.75 10.60
N ALA A 548 -2.81 -6.06 11.90
CA ALA A 548 -3.04 -5.06 12.96
C ALA A 548 -2.00 -3.93 12.93
N ALA A 549 -0.74 -4.28 12.66
CA ALA A 549 0.36 -3.33 12.47
C ALA A 549 0.32 -2.56 11.12
N GLY A 550 -0.77 -2.67 10.34
CA GLY A 550 -1.03 -1.88 9.13
C GLY A 550 -0.31 -2.36 7.88
N ASN A 551 0.24 -3.56 7.87
CA ASN A 551 0.90 -4.15 6.70
C ASN A 551 -0.14 -4.83 5.79
N THR A 552 0.21 -4.99 4.52
CA THR A 552 -0.45 -5.93 3.59
C THR A 552 0.39 -7.21 3.49
N LEU A 553 -0.21 -8.32 3.08
CA LEU A 553 0.47 -9.61 3.05
C LEU A 553 0.21 -10.44 1.79
N VAL A 554 1.25 -11.18 1.40
CA VAL A 554 1.16 -12.31 0.48
C VAL A 554 1.56 -13.56 1.26
N LEU A 555 0.61 -14.47 1.41
CA LEU A 555 0.75 -15.69 2.19
C LEU A 555 0.95 -16.90 1.28
N LYS A 556 1.82 -17.80 1.70
CA LYS A 556 2.03 -19.10 1.11
C LYS A 556 1.71 -20.20 2.12
N PRO A 557 0.61 -20.97 1.94
CA PRO A 557 0.35 -22.14 2.76
C PRO A 557 1.36 -23.25 2.42
N ALA A 558 1.48 -24.24 3.30
CA ALA A 558 2.19 -25.47 2.93
C ALA A 558 1.42 -26.19 1.81
N GLN A 559 2.15 -26.78 0.85
CA GLN A 559 1.55 -27.38 -0.35
C GLN A 559 0.58 -28.53 -0.04
N VAL A 560 0.80 -29.22 1.08
CA VAL A 560 -0.02 -30.34 1.56
C VAL A 560 -1.20 -29.91 2.45
N THR A 561 -1.33 -28.62 2.79
CA THR A 561 -2.45 -28.11 3.61
C THR A 561 -2.88 -26.68 3.22
N PRO A 562 -3.46 -26.46 2.02
CA PRO A 562 -3.89 -25.15 1.57
C PRO A 562 -5.35 -24.77 1.90
N LEU A 563 -6.24 -25.74 2.17
CA LEU A 563 -7.68 -25.53 2.04
C LEU A 563 -8.25 -24.57 3.09
N SER A 564 -7.85 -24.66 4.35
CA SER A 564 -8.31 -23.74 5.40
C SER A 564 -7.78 -22.31 5.21
N ALA A 565 -6.61 -22.14 4.58
CA ALA A 565 -6.11 -20.83 4.20
C ALA A 565 -6.93 -20.21 3.05
N LEU A 566 -7.32 -21.00 2.04
CA LEU A 566 -8.19 -20.54 0.96
C LEU A 566 -9.61 -20.26 1.46
N LYS A 567 -10.14 -21.06 2.39
CA LYS A 567 -11.41 -20.76 3.07
C LYS A 567 -11.33 -19.46 3.88
N PHE A 568 -10.22 -19.21 4.57
CA PHE A 568 -9.99 -17.94 5.26
C PHE A 568 -10.03 -16.74 4.29
N ALA A 569 -9.53 -16.87 3.06
CA ALA A 569 -9.62 -15.80 2.07
C ALA A 569 -11.07 -15.42 1.71
N GLU A 570 -11.98 -16.38 1.52
CA GLU A 570 -13.43 -16.14 1.37
C GLU A 570 -13.97 -15.27 2.52
N LEU A 571 -13.62 -15.62 3.76
CA LEU A 571 -14.06 -14.88 4.95
C LEU A 571 -13.47 -13.47 5.02
N THR A 572 -12.27 -13.22 4.47
CA THR A 572 -11.69 -11.87 4.42
C THR A 572 -12.47 -10.91 3.50
N VAL A 573 -13.05 -11.42 2.40
CA VAL A 573 -13.93 -10.61 1.54
C VAL A 573 -15.26 -10.36 2.24
N LYS A 574 -15.89 -11.38 2.85
CA LYS A 574 -17.11 -11.19 3.68
C LYS A 574 -16.90 -10.18 4.82
N ALA A 575 -15.70 -10.15 5.40
CA ALA A 575 -15.32 -9.19 6.43
C ALA A 575 -15.24 -7.74 5.90
N GLY A 576 -15.01 -7.55 4.60
CA GLY A 576 -14.74 -6.23 4.01
C GLY A 576 -13.27 -5.81 4.14
N ILE A 577 -12.34 -6.78 4.23
CA ILE A 577 -10.91 -6.49 4.14
C ILE A 577 -10.61 -5.99 2.72
N PRO A 578 -9.99 -4.81 2.53
CA PRO A 578 -9.81 -4.24 1.21
C PRO A 578 -9.02 -5.13 0.24
N LYS A 579 -9.41 -5.06 -1.04
CA LYS A 579 -8.81 -5.82 -2.14
C LYS A 579 -7.29 -5.61 -2.19
N GLY A 580 -6.56 -6.72 -2.25
CA GLY A 580 -5.10 -6.76 -2.26
C GLY A 580 -4.42 -6.72 -0.88
N VAL A 581 -5.13 -6.44 0.22
CA VAL A 581 -4.52 -6.44 1.58
C VAL A 581 -4.06 -7.84 2.00
N ILE A 582 -4.81 -8.86 1.59
CA ILE A 582 -4.51 -10.28 1.78
C ILE A 582 -4.51 -10.93 0.40
N ASN A 583 -3.47 -11.73 0.13
CA ASN A 583 -3.33 -12.54 -1.07
C ASN A 583 -2.77 -13.90 -0.63
N ILE A 584 -3.22 -15.00 -1.22
CA ILE A 584 -2.82 -16.37 -0.85
C ILE A 584 -2.43 -17.15 -2.11
N VAL A 585 -1.20 -17.64 -2.13
CA VAL A 585 -0.57 -18.32 -3.27
C VAL A 585 -0.12 -19.74 -2.86
N PRO A 586 -0.94 -20.77 -3.09
CA PRO A 586 -0.56 -22.18 -2.96
C PRO A 586 0.57 -22.63 -3.91
N GLY A 587 0.97 -23.91 -3.81
CA GLY A 587 1.97 -24.53 -4.69
C GLY A 587 3.34 -24.76 -4.05
N SER A 588 4.39 -24.90 -4.87
CA SER A 588 5.71 -25.37 -4.43
C SER A 588 6.40 -24.46 -3.40
N GLY A 589 7.02 -25.06 -2.38
CA GLY A 589 7.85 -24.34 -1.39
C GLY A 589 9.09 -23.70 -2.03
N GLY A 590 9.81 -24.47 -2.86
CA GLY A 590 11.04 -24.04 -3.53
C GLY A 590 10.85 -23.02 -4.64
N MET A 591 9.62 -22.80 -5.12
CA MET A 591 9.31 -21.77 -6.12
C MET A 591 8.69 -20.53 -5.49
N VAL A 592 7.51 -20.69 -4.84
CA VAL A 592 6.77 -19.55 -4.23
C VAL A 592 7.57 -18.90 -3.12
N GLY A 593 8.09 -19.70 -2.18
CA GLY A 593 8.84 -19.19 -1.02
C GLY A 593 10.18 -18.58 -1.40
N GLN A 594 10.82 -19.10 -2.46
CA GLN A 594 12.04 -18.51 -3.02
C GLN A 594 11.74 -17.16 -3.69
N ARG A 595 10.73 -17.07 -4.58
CA ARG A 595 10.36 -15.78 -5.20
C ARG A 595 9.94 -14.73 -4.16
N MET A 596 9.19 -15.12 -3.12
CA MET A 596 8.89 -14.23 -1.98
C MET A 596 10.14 -13.75 -1.23
N SER A 597 11.16 -14.61 -1.12
CA SER A 597 12.43 -14.24 -0.50
C SER A 597 13.27 -13.31 -1.37
N ASP A 598 13.12 -13.38 -2.70
CA ASP A 598 13.89 -12.60 -3.67
C ASP A 598 13.23 -11.28 -4.10
N HIS A 599 11.89 -11.17 -4.01
CA HIS A 599 11.15 -10.02 -4.57
C HIS A 599 11.62 -8.67 -3.99
N PRO A 600 11.82 -7.62 -4.82
CA PRO A 600 12.34 -6.32 -4.37
C PRO A 600 11.37 -5.51 -3.51
N ASP A 601 10.05 -5.60 -3.76
CA ASP A 601 9.05 -4.84 -3.00
C ASP A 601 8.65 -5.45 -1.64
N ILE A 602 8.94 -6.75 -1.40
CA ILE A 602 8.67 -7.37 -0.10
C ILE A 602 9.68 -6.83 0.91
N ARG A 603 9.19 -6.25 2.01
CA ARG A 603 10.02 -5.58 3.04
C ARG A 603 10.22 -6.41 4.30
N LYS A 604 9.36 -7.40 4.53
CA LYS A 604 9.53 -8.42 5.56
C LYS A 604 9.11 -9.80 5.07
N LEU A 605 9.81 -10.84 5.51
CA LEU A 605 9.37 -12.23 5.42
C LEU A 605 9.23 -12.83 6.84
N GLY A 606 8.16 -13.59 7.06
CA GLY A 606 7.94 -14.39 8.27
C GLY A 606 7.80 -15.87 7.93
N PHE A 607 8.77 -16.68 8.33
CA PHE A 607 8.81 -18.13 8.05
C PHE A 607 8.66 -18.95 9.33
N THR A 608 7.90 -20.04 9.25
CA THR A 608 7.98 -21.16 10.18
C THR A 608 8.12 -22.47 9.39
N GLY A 609 9.06 -23.32 9.78
CA GLY A 609 9.34 -24.58 9.10
C GLY A 609 10.66 -25.20 9.53
N SER A 610 11.38 -25.86 8.61
CA SER A 610 12.63 -26.55 8.93
C SER A 610 13.85 -25.62 8.89
N THR A 611 14.82 -25.89 9.77
CA THR A 611 16.11 -25.16 9.84
C THR A 611 16.83 -25.00 8.48
N PRO A 612 16.96 -26.02 7.60
CA PRO A 612 17.63 -25.86 6.30
C PRO A 612 16.95 -24.83 5.39
N ILE A 613 15.62 -24.88 5.29
CA ILE A 613 14.84 -23.94 4.47
C ILE A 613 14.86 -22.54 5.08
N GLY A 614 14.83 -22.42 6.41
CA GLY A 614 15.02 -21.14 7.10
C GLY A 614 16.36 -20.47 6.80
N LYS A 615 17.46 -21.25 6.75
CA LYS A 615 18.79 -20.75 6.34
C LYS A 615 18.80 -20.30 4.88
N GLN A 616 18.15 -21.04 3.98
CA GLN A 616 18.00 -20.63 2.57
C GLN A 616 17.23 -19.32 2.45
N ILE A 617 16.06 -19.20 3.10
CA ILE A 617 15.23 -17.99 3.11
C ILE A 617 16.01 -16.80 3.65
N MET A 618 16.75 -16.97 4.76
CA MET A 618 17.59 -15.91 5.33
C MET A 618 18.68 -15.43 4.35
N LYS A 619 19.34 -16.36 3.66
CA LYS A 619 20.33 -16.05 2.62
C LYS A 619 19.69 -15.25 1.46
N SER A 620 18.56 -15.71 0.95
CA SER A 620 17.82 -15.06 -0.14
C SER A 620 17.32 -13.65 0.26
N CYS A 621 16.83 -13.48 1.49
CA CYS A 621 16.45 -12.18 2.05
C CYS A 621 17.63 -11.20 2.13
N ALA A 622 18.82 -11.70 2.52
CA ALA A 622 20.03 -10.91 2.64
C ALA A 622 20.63 -10.51 1.27
N LEU A 623 20.59 -11.41 0.28
CA LEU A 623 21.14 -11.18 -1.06
C LEU A 623 20.28 -10.30 -1.97
N SER A 624 18.96 -10.21 -1.71
CA SER A 624 18.02 -9.51 -2.60
C SER A 624 17.88 -8.02 -2.30
N ASN A 625 17.38 -7.66 -1.11
CA ASN A 625 17.05 -6.27 -0.75
C ASN A 625 17.16 -5.97 0.76
N LEU A 626 17.81 -6.85 1.53
CA LEU A 626 17.92 -6.77 3.00
C LEU A 626 16.55 -6.73 3.73
N LYS A 627 15.50 -7.35 3.14
CA LYS A 627 14.18 -7.49 3.78
C LYS A 627 14.29 -8.14 5.17
N LYS A 628 13.54 -7.62 6.14
CA LYS A 628 13.54 -8.12 7.53
C LYS A 628 13.05 -9.57 7.55
N VAL A 629 13.75 -10.47 8.23
CA VAL A 629 13.34 -11.88 8.35
C VAL A 629 13.03 -12.24 9.81
N SER A 630 12.09 -13.17 10.03
CA SER A 630 11.88 -13.85 11.32
C SER A 630 11.61 -15.33 11.07
N LEU A 631 12.21 -16.19 11.89
CA LEU A 631 12.40 -17.61 11.60
C LEU A 631 12.06 -18.47 12.83
N GLU A 632 11.06 -19.34 12.74
CA GLU A 632 10.82 -20.43 13.71
C GLU A 632 11.17 -21.76 13.05
N LEU A 633 12.17 -22.48 13.58
CA LEU A 633 12.95 -23.47 12.81
C LEU A 633 12.88 -24.92 13.30
N GLY A 634 11.92 -25.21 14.19
CA GLY A 634 11.75 -26.48 14.89
C GLY A 634 12.45 -26.50 16.26
N GLY A 635 12.31 -27.60 16.98
CA GLY A 635 12.89 -27.79 18.32
C GLY A 635 13.11 -29.25 18.68
N LYS A 636 13.81 -29.48 19.79
CA LYS A 636 13.97 -30.80 20.45
C LYS A 636 13.87 -30.59 21.96
N SER A 637 12.75 -29.98 22.37
CA SER A 637 12.54 -29.41 23.70
C SER A 637 12.69 -30.45 24.82
N PRO A 638 13.41 -30.14 25.91
CA PRO A 638 13.44 -30.98 27.09
C PRO A 638 12.22 -30.71 27.98
N LEU A 639 11.64 -31.77 28.54
CA LEU A 639 10.78 -31.73 29.72
C LEU A 639 11.52 -32.47 30.84
N ILE A 640 11.68 -31.84 32.01
CA ILE A 640 12.36 -32.42 33.18
C ILE A 640 11.32 -32.66 34.26
N ILE A 641 11.29 -33.88 34.83
CA ILE A 641 10.30 -34.37 35.78
C ILE A 641 11.06 -34.88 37.02
N PHE A 642 10.95 -34.13 38.12
CA PHE A 642 11.58 -34.45 39.40
C PHE A 642 10.67 -35.33 40.28
N SER A 643 11.29 -36.02 41.24
CA SER A 643 10.64 -36.94 42.17
C SER A 643 9.67 -36.30 43.16
N ASP A 644 9.72 -34.97 43.33
CA ASP A 644 8.81 -34.18 44.16
C ASP A 644 7.51 -33.75 43.43
N CYS A 645 7.34 -34.14 42.16
CA CYS A 645 6.19 -33.76 41.36
C CYS A 645 4.91 -34.54 41.69
N ASP A 646 3.75 -33.98 41.30
CA ASP A 646 2.50 -34.71 41.23
C ASP A 646 2.56 -35.70 40.07
N MET A 647 2.84 -36.98 40.37
CA MET A 647 2.99 -38.07 39.40
C MET A 647 1.81 -38.16 38.41
N ASP A 648 0.56 -38.05 38.88
CA ASP A 648 -0.60 -38.19 38.00
C ASP A 648 -0.78 -36.99 37.09
N LYS A 649 -0.40 -35.78 37.51
CA LYS A 649 -0.28 -34.62 36.61
C LYS A 649 0.91 -34.77 35.67
N ALA A 650 2.05 -35.28 36.15
CA ALA A 650 3.27 -35.44 35.37
C ALA A 650 3.07 -36.41 34.19
N VAL A 651 2.45 -37.58 34.41
CA VAL A 651 2.12 -38.54 33.34
C VAL A 651 1.20 -37.90 32.29
N ARG A 652 0.09 -37.26 32.72
CA ARG A 652 -0.87 -36.61 31.81
C ARG A 652 -0.24 -35.46 31.01
N MET A 653 0.53 -34.59 31.66
CA MET A 653 1.18 -33.45 31.01
C MET A 653 2.36 -33.88 30.13
N GLY A 654 3.13 -34.89 30.55
CA GLY A 654 4.19 -35.51 29.76
C GLY A 654 3.66 -36.14 28.49
N MET A 655 2.60 -36.94 28.57
CA MET A 655 1.91 -37.48 27.39
C MET A 655 1.35 -36.35 26.51
N SER A 656 0.71 -35.33 27.07
CA SER A 656 0.22 -34.18 26.31
C SER A 656 1.36 -33.48 25.56
N SER A 657 2.52 -33.29 26.21
CA SER A 657 3.68 -32.64 25.61
C SER A 657 4.31 -33.40 24.43
N VAL A 658 4.01 -34.70 24.28
CA VAL A 658 4.50 -35.56 23.18
C VAL A 658 3.43 -35.84 22.14
N PHE A 659 2.21 -36.24 22.55
CA PHE A 659 1.18 -36.79 21.66
C PHE A 659 0.11 -35.78 21.21
N PHE A 660 0.06 -34.58 21.78
CA PHE A 660 -0.89 -33.54 21.36
C PHE A 660 -0.70 -33.16 19.89
N ASN A 661 -1.82 -33.05 19.16
CA ASN A 661 -1.85 -32.96 17.70
C ASN A 661 -0.96 -34.02 17.02
N LYS A 662 -1.05 -35.27 17.49
CA LYS A 662 -0.34 -36.46 16.97
C LYS A 662 1.19 -36.30 16.82
N GLY A 663 1.80 -35.47 17.67
CA GLY A 663 3.24 -35.23 17.74
C GLY A 663 3.77 -34.14 16.80
N GLU A 664 2.92 -33.62 15.92
CA GLU A 664 3.28 -32.58 14.96
C GLU A 664 3.21 -31.19 15.61
N ASN A 665 4.02 -30.98 16.63
CA ASN A 665 4.01 -29.76 17.43
C ASN A 665 5.43 -29.20 17.56
N CYS A 666 5.63 -27.95 17.12
CA CYS A 666 6.94 -27.29 17.14
C CYS A 666 7.53 -27.10 18.55
N ILE A 667 6.68 -27.10 19.59
CA ILE A 667 7.07 -27.06 21.01
C ILE A 667 7.01 -28.42 21.71
N ALA A 668 6.81 -29.54 20.98
CA ALA A 668 6.74 -30.87 21.57
C ALA A 668 7.98 -31.20 22.43
N ALA A 669 7.77 -31.92 23.53
CA ALA A 669 8.83 -32.42 24.39
C ALA A 669 9.60 -33.54 23.70
N GLY A 670 10.53 -33.15 22.83
CA GLY A 670 11.36 -34.07 22.07
C GLY A 670 12.31 -34.92 22.94
N ARG A 671 12.50 -34.58 24.21
CA ARG A 671 13.16 -35.41 25.23
C ARG A 671 12.43 -35.25 26.57
N LEU A 672 12.13 -36.35 27.24
CA LEU A 672 11.78 -36.35 28.66
C LEU A 672 13.02 -36.77 29.46
N PHE A 673 13.25 -36.12 30.58
CA PHE A 673 14.23 -36.49 31.60
C PHE A 673 13.44 -36.70 32.89
N VAL A 674 13.42 -37.93 33.40
CA VAL A 674 12.68 -38.30 34.60
C VAL A 674 13.72 -38.69 35.66
N GLU A 675 13.53 -38.24 36.90
CA GLU A 675 14.44 -38.57 37.99
C GLU A 675 14.40 -40.08 38.32
N GLU A 676 15.57 -40.68 38.52
CA GLU A 676 15.79 -42.12 38.67
C GLU A 676 14.78 -42.80 39.62
N SER A 677 14.55 -42.20 40.78
CA SER A 677 13.69 -42.73 41.85
C SER A 677 12.20 -42.85 41.48
N ILE A 678 11.78 -42.23 40.37
CA ILE A 678 10.40 -42.30 39.86
C ILE A 678 10.31 -42.78 38.40
N HIS A 679 11.44 -43.11 37.75
CA HIS A 679 11.52 -43.43 36.32
C HIS A 679 10.58 -44.58 35.91
N ASP A 680 10.77 -45.77 36.47
CA ASP A 680 10.07 -46.99 36.02
C ASP A 680 8.55 -46.91 36.27
N GLU A 681 8.15 -46.31 37.39
CA GLU A 681 6.75 -46.08 37.74
C GLU A 681 6.08 -45.06 36.80
N TYR A 682 6.80 -44.00 36.43
CA TYR A 682 6.35 -43.04 35.42
C TYR A 682 6.18 -43.73 34.05
N ILE A 683 7.16 -44.52 33.60
CA ILE A 683 7.09 -45.27 32.33
C ILE A 683 5.93 -46.26 32.35
N ARG A 684 5.73 -47.01 33.45
CA ARG A 684 4.59 -47.94 33.61
C ARG A 684 3.25 -47.23 33.44
N ARG A 685 3.03 -46.10 34.13
CA ARG A 685 1.80 -45.31 34.01
C ARG A 685 1.61 -44.73 32.60
N VAL A 686 2.67 -44.23 31.96
CA VAL A 686 2.60 -43.76 30.56
C VAL A 686 2.17 -44.87 29.61
N VAL A 687 2.71 -46.09 29.75
CA VAL A 687 2.31 -47.25 28.92
C VAL A 687 0.86 -47.69 29.19
N GLU A 688 0.38 -47.56 30.42
CA GLU A 688 -1.02 -47.85 30.78
C GLU A 688 -2.02 -46.82 30.21
N GLU A 689 -1.66 -45.54 30.16
CA GLU A 689 -2.49 -44.51 29.53
C GLU A 689 -2.42 -44.54 27.99
N ILE A 690 -1.27 -44.82 27.38
CA ILE A 690 -1.14 -44.97 25.90
C ILE A 690 -2.11 -46.04 25.37
N LYS A 691 -2.27 -47.16 26.10
CA LYS A 691 -3.21 -48.24 25.75
C LYS A 691 -4.69 -47.83 25.75
N LYS A 692 -5.04 -46.65 26.27
CA LYS A 692 -6.41 -46.12 26.29
C LYS A 692 -6.70 -45.16 25.13
N MET A 693 -5.66 -44.66 24.46
CA MET A 693 -5.79 -43.69 23.37
C MET A 693 -6.46 -44.32 22.15
N LYS A 694 -7.55 -43.71 21.68
CA LYS A 694 -8.26 -44.16 20.48
C LYS A 694 -7.64 -43.55 19.23
N VAL A 695 -6.97 -44.39 18.45
CA VAL A 695 -6.50 -44.07 17.10
C VAL A 695 -7.66 -44.28 16.11
N GLY A 696 -7.88 -43.34 15.17
CA GLY A 696 -8.95 -43.50 14.18
C GLY A 696 -9.19 -42.27 13.29
N ASP A 697 -10.34 -42.25 12.63
CA ASP A 697 -10.84 -41.13 11.81
C ASP A 697 -10.85 -39.83 12.64
N PRO A 698 -10.22 -38.74 12.18
CA PRO A 698 -10.19 -37.47 12.90
C PRO A 698 -11.58 -36.85 13.10
N LEU A 699 -12.56 -37.14 12.26
CA LEU A 699 -13.94 -36.63 12.40
C LEU A 699 -14.73 -37.37 13.49
N HIS A 700 -14.37 -38.62 13.80
CA HIS A 700 -15.09 -39.42 14.78
C HIS A 700 -14.88 -38.88 16.21
N ARG A 701 -15.98 -38.52 16.89
CA ARG A 701 -15.96 -37.70 18.12
C ARG A 701 -15.28 -38.33 19.35
N SER A 702 -14.91 -39.61 19.29
CA SER A 702 -14.13 -40.28 20.34
C SER A 702 -12.71 -40.67 19.92
N THR A 703 -12.20 -40.17 18.80
CA THR A 703 -10.80 -40.30 18.43
C THR A 703 -9.94 -39.38 19.28
N ASP A 704 -8.87 -39.90 19.88
CA ASP A 704 -7.86 -39.13 20.63
C ASP A 704 -6.62 -38.82 19.77
N HIS A 705 -6.32 -39.69 18.80
CA HIS A 705 -5.13 -39.62 17.94
C HIS A 705 -5.50 -39.82 16.47
N GLY A 706 -5.43 -38.75 15.69
CA GLY A 706 -5.65 -38.77 14.24
C GLY A 706 -4.42 -39.22 13.44
N PRO A 707 -4.52 -39.29 12.11
CA PRO A 707 -3.43 -39.68 11.22
C PRO A 707 -2.30 -38.62 11.18
N GLN A 708 -1.13 -39.04 10.72
CA GLN A 708 -0.01 -38.15 10.39
C GLN A 708 -0.32 -37.39 9.09
N ASN A 709 0.05 -36.10 9.04
CA ASN A 709 -0.43 -35.11 8.08
C ASN A 709 -0.24 -35.45 6.60
N HIS A 710 0.82 -36.17 6.24
CA HIS A 710 1.03 -36.65 4.87
C HIS A 710 2.01 -37.83 4.83
N LYS A 711 1.91 -38.65 3.78
CA LYS A 711 2.67 -39.89 3.59
C LYS A 711 4.18 -39.74 3.80
N ALA A 712 4.80 -38.70 3.23
CA ALA A 712 6.24 -38.48 3.38
C ALA A 712 6.67 -38.08 4.80
N HIS A 713 5.77 -37.56 5.65
CA HIS A 713 6.07 -37.39 7.08
C HIS A 713 6.00 -38.73 7.81
N MET A 714 4.95 -39.53 7.56
CA MET A 714 4.79 -40.87 8.12
C MET A 714 5.99 -41.77 7.82
N ASP A 715 6.46 -41.80 6.57
CA ASP A 715 7.63 -42.60 6.15
C ASP A 715 8.93 -42.14 6.83
N LYS A 716 9.04 -40.84 7.13
CA LYS A 716 10.15 -40.29 7.93
C LYS A 716 10.06 -40.72 9.40
N LEU A 717 8.87 -40.82 9.97
CA LEU A 717 8.71 -41.29 11.35
C LEU A 717 9.06 -42.78 11.46
N VAL A 718 8.58 -43.62 10.52
CA VAL A 718 8.93 -45.05 10.44
C VAL A 718 10.45 -45.24 10.35
N SER A 719 11.13 -44.54 9.44
CA SER A 719 12.59 -44.67 9.29
C SER A 719 13.40 -44.21 10.52
N ILE A 720 12.88 -43.28 11.34
CA ILE A 720 13.50 -42.91 12.61
C ILE A 720 13.33 -44.02 13.67
N SER A 721 12.16 -44.67 13.72
CA SER A 721 11.90 -45.77 14.65
C SER A 721 12.81 -46.98 14.37
N THR A 722 12.88 -47.44 13.12
CA THR A 722 13.71 -48.60 12.75
C THR A 722 15.21 -48.36 12.96
N VAL A 723 15.68 -47.11 12.83
CA VAL A 723 17.07 -46.76 13.20
C VAL A 723 17.29 -46.92 14.71
N ASN A 724 16.35 -46.52 15.55
CA ASN A 724 16.49 -46.67 17.00
C ASN A 724 16.45 -48.13 17.47
N GLU A 725 15.63 -48.99 16.84
CA GLU A 725 15.61 -50.44 17.13
C GLU A 725 17.01 -51.06 16.98
N SER A 726 17.75 -50.69 15.93
CA SER A 726 19.13 -51.16 15.71
C SER A 726 20.18 -50.64 16.69
N TYR A 727 19.84 -49.70 17.58
CA TYR A 727 20.69 -49.27 18.70
C TYR A 727 20.30 -49.91 20.04
N ILE A 728 19.11 -50.51 20.15
CA ILE A 728 18.65 -51.18 21.38
C ILE A 728 19.33 -52.55 21.55
N ASP A 729 19.71 -53.22 20.45
CA ASP A 729 20.47 -54.48 20.44
C ASP A 729 22.00 -54.31 20.73
N ILE A 730 22.45 -53.14 21.22
CA ILE A 730 23.89 -52.83 21.45
C ILE A 730 24.16 -52.34 22.89
N THR A 731 23.29 -52.67 23.85
CA THR A 731 23.48 -52.45 25.30
C THR A 731 22.93 -53.59 26.13
#